data_AF-A0AAW0BWN9-F1
#
_entry.id   AF-A0AAW0BWN9-F1
#
_cell.length_a   1.000
_cell.length_b   1.000
_cell.length_c   1.000
_cell.angle_alpha   90.00
_cell.angle_beta   90.00
_cell.angle_gamma   90.00
#
_symmetry.space_group_name_H-M   'P 1'
#
loop_
_entity.id
_entity.type
_entity.pdbx_description
1 polymer ?
#
loop_
_entity_poly.entity_id
_entity_poly.type
_entity_poly.pdbx_seq_one_letter_code
_entity_poly.pdbx_strand_id
1 'polypeptide(L)'
;MPSLDCTMQREDSVEIGSVSGREESINTKEIKEWAQVDALTLEVEETAPTPAAAIDFPDGGLRAWLIVVGAACGCAFAPMLALIGQWFRKRRGLAMGLVATGSSVGGTVFPIATRRLIAEVGFPWAMRILGFILLFCLAIPNLTLARRLPPKHANGGMLNLAAFKFPPFTIWALAAFVNFLGLYTGMSLFLAALSNWVMNIATALTYIDISAVKAGISEDFSFYLVAIANASSGLGRITAGFLADRIGPINFMAPTTLIAGILTFAWPFARTQASFVVISVIYGFMTGSYVSSFMMPLFAMGEMHDIGRRSGMVLSIGAIGALVGPPISGAINHATGGFEAVGYYAAHASEHNTSLKADSKTINFKDEEAQRCVTEALLHRDFHLKIRIPKDRLCPPVPNRLNYLLWIQDIVRACPVVERSVQGIVGVDIGTGSSAIYPLLGCRLEPSWKFVATEVDETSFRSAEDNIKINALCDRIRVAKASPNGPTLLPLISEPSSTFTFTMCNPPFYGSAEEVAQSAEVKEFEPNAICTGAPVEMITVGGESAFVRKMIHESKEASARCMWYTSMLGKLSSVGEVVEALKEYTIDNYAITEFVQGQTRRWAIGWSFTEYRLPDAISRLSSPNPTIQQYIPPHNTIRQPIPACSNVDLDAISSRMAQTGGVTTTRKPNYLLVQANGDGWSRAARRRKQPPIASTAVAMVCTIAILEGHAVFQWVKGRDRSLFESFCSHVSRKLLVSNAK
;
A
#
# COMPACT_ATOMS: atom_id res chain seq x y z
N MET A 1 20.01 6.91 -62.56
CA MET A 1 21.06 5.87 -62.60
C MET A 1 22.02 6.12 -61.45
N PRO A 2 22.46 5.09 -60.70
CA PRO A 2 21.81 3.78 -60.54
C PRO A 2 20.54 3.91 -59.65
N SER A 3 19.49 3.07 -59.62
CA SER A 3 19.11 1.77 -60.22
C SER A 3 19.78 0.49 -59.68
N LEU A 4 19.11 -0.13 -58.70
CA LEU A 4 19.15 -1.51 -58.17
C LEU A 4 18.08 -1.51 -57.04
N ASP A 5 16.93 -2.20 -57.04
CA ASP A 5 16.33 -3.29 -57.84
C ASP A 5 16.77 -4.73 -57.48
N CYS A 6 15.78 -5.65 -57.48
CA CYS A 6 15.79 -7.05 -57.01
C CYS A 6 16.03 -7.27 -55.50
N THR A 7 15.52 -8.32 -54.82
CA THR A 7 14.71 -9.47 -55.29
C THR A 7 13.73 -9.95 -54.20
N MET A 8 12.71 -10.73 -54.59
CA MET A 8 11.90 -11.54 -53.66
C MET A 8 12.67 -12.78 -53.17
N GLN A 9 12.33 -13.27 -51.97
CA GLN A 9 12.25 -14.71 -51.69
C GLN A 9 10.90 -15.02 -51.04
N ARG A 10 10.34 -16.20 -51.35
CA ARG A 10 8.97 -16.60 -50.97
C ARG A 10 8.83 -18.12 -50.98
N GLU A 11 9.16 -18.73 -49.86
CA GLU A 11 9.00 -20.15 -49.49
C GLU A 11 8.63 -20.14 -47.99
N ASP A 12 7.72 -20.95 -47.45
CA ASP A 12 6.92 -22.01 -48.05
C ASP A 12 5.46 -22.04 -47.54
N SER A 13 4.59 -22.70 -48.30
CA SER A 13 3.20 -23.01 -47.93
C SER A 13 3.07 -24.43 -47.37
N VAL A 14 2.26 -24.60 -46.32
CA VAL A 14 1.79 -25.93 -45.86
C VAL A 14 0.26 -25.95 -45.85
N GLU A 15 -0.31 -27.13 -46.10
CA GLU A 15 -1.59 -27.28 -46.79
C GLU A 15 -2.85 -27.24 -45.93
N ILE A 16 -3.98 -26.95 -46.58
CA ILE A 16 -5.33 -27.13 -46.03
C ILE A 16 -5.76 -28.58 -46.24
N GLY A 17 -5.73 -29.39 -45.18
CA GLY A 17 -6.29 -30.75 -45.18
C GLY A 17 -7.72 -30.78 -44.63
N SER A 18 -8.68 -31.27 -45.41
CA SER A 18 -10.09 -31.40 -45.01
C SER A 18 -10.56 -32.86 -44.99
N VAL A 19 -11.09 -33.32 -43.86
CA VAL A 19 -11.86 -34.57 -43.73
C VAL A 19 -13.02 -34.33 -42.75
N SER A 20 -14.19 -34.90 -43.07
CA SER A 20 -15.42 -34.80 -42.28
C SER A 20 -15.60 -35.98 -41.33
N GLY A 21 -16.22 -35.74 -40.16
CA GLY A 21 -16.59 -36.78 -39.20
C GLY A 21 -17.40 -36.21 -38.03
N ARG A 22 -18.47 -36.89 -37.64
CA ARG A 22 -19.24 -36.57 -36.42
C ARG A 22 -18.67 -37.35 -35.24
N GLU A 23 -18.63 -36.74 -34.06
CA GLU A 23 -19.35 -37.24 -32.87
C GLU A 23 -19.30 -36.21 -31.72
N GLU A 24 -20.31 -36.26 -30.85
CA GLU A 24 -20.48 -35.30 -29.75
C GLU A 24 -19.58 -35.67 -28.56
N SER A 25 -18.61 -34.83 -28.22
CA SER A 25 -17.88 -34.95 -26.94
C SER A 25 -17.52 -33.59 -26.37
N ILE A 26 -17.82 -33.38 -25.09
CA ILE A 26 -17.56 -32.13 -24.38
C ILE A 26 -16.07 -32.06 -24.02
N ASN A 27 -15.30 -31.30 -24.80
CA ASN A 27 -13.84 -31.22 -24.71
C ASN A 27 -13.37 -30.78 -23.31
N THR A 28 -12.85 -31.73 -22.54
CA THR A 28 -12.61 -31.55 -21.10
C THR A 28 -11.26 -30.90 -20.77
N LYS A 29 -10.50 -30.47 -21.80
CA LYS A 29 -9.14 -29.91 -21.67
C LYS A 29 -9.10 -28.48 -21.11
N GLU A 30 -10.06 -27.64 -21.47
CA GLU A 30 -9.97 -26.17 -21.30
C GLU A 30 -10.28 -25.66 -19.88
N ILE A 31 -10.63 -26.54 -18.94
CA ILE A 31 -10.79 -26.20 -17.51
C ILE A 31 -9.41 -26.03 -16.82
N LYS A 32 -8.29 -26.30 -17.51
CA LYS A 32 -6.93 -26.28 -16.93
C LYS A 32 -6.44 -24.90 -16.49
N GLU A 33 -6.82 -23.82 -17.16
CA GLU A 33 -6.23 -22.49 -16.96
C GLU A 33 -6.63 -21.82 -15.63
N TRP A 34 -7.71 -22.31 -15.01
CA TRP A 34 -8.25 -21.83 -13.73
C TRP A 34 -7.36 -22.15 -12.51
N ALA A 35 -6.22 -22.81 -12.72
CA ALA A 35 -5.32 -23.24 -11.65
C ALA A 35 -4.01 -22.41 -11.53
N GLN A 36 -3.73 -21.48 -12.43
CA GLN A 36 -2.48 -20.70 -12.40
C GLN A 36 -2.59 -19.33 -11.69
N VAL A 37 -3.79 -18.77 -11.54
CA VAL A 37 -3.99 -17.44 -10.95
C VAL A 37 -3.77 -17.44 -9.43
N ASP A 38 -4.17 -18.52 -8.73
CA ASP A 38 -3.94 -18.69 -7.30
C ASP A 38 -2.48 -19.01 -6.95
N ALA A 39 -1.67 -19.51 -7.89
CA ALA A 39 -0.25 -19.82 -7.62
C ALA A 39 0.60 -18.53 -7.55
N LEU A 40 0.57 -17.73 -8.62
CA LEU A 40 1.41 -16.53 -8.78
C LEU A 40 1.05 -15.37 -7.84
N THR A 41 -0.08 -15.44 -7.13
CA THR A 41 -0.48 -14.44 -6.13
C THR A 41 -0.24 -14.88 -4.68
N LEU A 42 -0.04 -16.18 -4.42
CA LEU A 42 0.33 -16.71 -3.10
C LEU A 42 1.85 -16.86 -2.91
N GLU A 43 2.61 -17.14 -3.98
CA GLU A 43 4.08 -17.22 -3.95
C GLU A 43 4.76 -15.91 -3.48
N VAL A 44 4.04 -14.77 -3.48
CA VAL A 44 4.57 -13.46 -3.05
C VAL A 44 4.66 -13.31 -1.52
N GLU A 45 3.92 -14.11 -0.73
CA GLU A 45 4.09 -14.16 0.74
C GLU A 45 5.16 -15.19 1.18
N GLU A 46 5.58 -16.10 0.30
CA GLU A 46 6.32 -17.33 0.65
C GLU A 46 7.85 -17.17 0.85
N THR A 47 8.29 -15.97 1.21
CA THR A 47 9.66 -15.73 1.75
C THR A 47 9.68 -15.13 3.16
N ALA A 48 8.55 -15.17 3.87
CA ALA A 48 8.57 -15.00 5.33
C ALA A 48 9.29 -16.20 5.98
N PRO A 49 10.33 -16.00 6.82
CA PRO A 49 10.94 -17.10 7.55
C PRO A 49 9.91 -17.73 8.50
N THR A 50 10.02 -19.05 8.71
CA THR A 50 9.11 -19.84 9.56
C THR A 50 8.76 -19.11 10.86
N PRO A 51 7.47 -18.93 11.21
CA PRO A 51 7.08 -18.09 12.33
C PRO A 51 7.67 -18.63 13.63
N ALA A 52 8.63 -17.88 14.18
CA ALA A 52 9.16 -18.13 15.51
C ALA A 52 7.98 -18.15 16.51
N ALA A 53 8.01 -19.12 17.43
CA ALA A 53 6.88 -19.48 18.29
C ALA A 53 6.16 -18.24 18.83
N ALA A 54 4.84 -18.16 18.58
CA ALA A 54 4.04 -16.95 18.71
C ALA A 54 4.34 -16.21 20.02
N ILE A 55 4.88 -15.00 19.89
CA ILE A 55 5.29 -14.19 21.04
C ILE A 55 4.01 -13.65 21.69
N ASP A 56 3.56 -14.33 22.74
CA ASP A 56 2.45 -13.87 23.58
C ASP A 56 2.80 -12.53 24.23
N PHE A 57 2.28 -11.46 23.63
CA PHE A 57 2.31 -10.13 24.22
C PHE A 57 1.21 -10.05 25.30
N PRO A 58 1.48 -9.42 26.46
CA PRO A 58 0.49 -9.28 27.53
C PRO A 58 -0.71 -8.44 27.08
N ASP A 59 -1.81 -8.52 27.83
CA ASP A 59 -3.11 -7.89 27.53
C ASP A 59 -2.97 -6.42 27.08
N GLY A 60 -3.62 -6.10 25.95
CA GLY A 60 -3.45 -4.83 25.22
C GLY A 60 -2.39 -4.88 24.10
N GLY A 61 -1.54 -5.91 24.08
CA GLY A 61 -0.62 -6.23 23.00
C GLY A 61 0.54 -5.26 22.81
N LEU A 62 1.35 -5.51 21.77
CA LEU A 62 2.57 -4.75 21.45
C LEU A 62 2.37 -3.23 21.41
N ARG A 63 1.22 -2.75 20.89
CA ARG A 63 0.92 -1.31 20.79
C ARG A 63 0.78 -0.65 22.17
N ALA A 64 0.04 -1.27 23.09
CA ALA A 64 -0.11 -0.76 24.45
C ALA A 64 1.24 -0.74 25.19
N TRP A 65 2.01 -1.82 25.05
CA TRP A 65 3.33 -1.94 25.67
C TRP A 65 4.30 -0.85 25.19
N LEU A 66 4.38 -0.60 23.88
CA LEU A 66 5.23 0.45 23.31
C LEU A 66 4.82 1.86 23.76
N ILE A 67 3.52 2.14 23.89
CA ILE A 67 3.01 3.44 24.40
C ILE A 67 3.43 3.64 25.87
N VAL A 68 3.27 2.63 26.72
CA VAL A 68 3.65 2.70 28.15
C VAL A 68 5.16 2.88 28.31
N VAL A 69 5.96 2.11 27.57
CA VAL A 69 7.44 2.22 27.59
C VAL A 69 7.89 3.60 27.08
N GLY A 70 7.32 4.08 25.96
CA GLY A 70 7.64 5.40 25.40
C GLY A 70 7.32 6.54 26.37
N ALA A 71 6.15 6.50 27.02
CA ALA A 71 5.75 7.47 28.04
C ALA A 71 6.70 7.46 29.25
N ALA A 72 7.03 6.27 29.78
CA ALA A 72 7.95 6.12 30.90
C ALA A 72 9.35 6.66 30.58
N CYS A 73 9.89 6.35 29.40
CA CYS A 73 11.17 6.89 28.91
C CYS A 73 11.14 8.41 28.79
N GLY A 74 10.07 9.00 28.24
CA GLY A 74 9.91 10.45 28.12
C GLY A 74 9.86 11.16 29.48
N CYS A 75 9.09 10.62 30.43
CA CYS A 75 8.99 11.12 31.80
C CYS A 75 10.32 11.04 32.57
N ALA A 76 11.15 10.03 32.31
CA ALA A 76 12.46 9.87 32.96
C ALA A 76 13.56 10.76 32.35
N PHE A 77 13.66 10.78 31.01
CA PHE A 77 14.83 11.31 30.31
C PHE A 77 14.99 12.84 30.41
N ALA A 78 13.95 13.59 30.05
CA ALA A 78 14.03 15.06 29.97
C ALA A 78 14.26 15.74 31.35
N PRO A 79 13.59 15.32 32.45
CA PRO A 79 13.86 15.89 33.77
C PRO A 79 15.27 15.60 34.29
N MET A 80 15.81 14.39 34.08
CA MET A 80 17.17 14.06 34.54
C MET A 80 18.23 14.96 33.91
N LEU A 81 18.20 15.16 32.59
CA LEU A 81 19.15 16.05 31.90
C LEU A 81 19.06 17.51 32.39
N ALA A 82 17.84 18.01 32.64
CA ALA A 82 17.62 19.35 33.17
C ALA A 82 18.17 19.51 34.61
N LEU A 83 18.02 18.49 35.47
CA LEU A 83 18.52 18.51 36.85
C LEU A 83 20.04 18.57 36.92
N ILE A 84 20.75 17.75 36.13
CA ILE A 84 22.22 17.70 36.12
C ILE A 84 22.81 19.06 35.73
N GLY A 85 22.23 19.73 34.75
CA GLY A 85 22.66 21.06 34.31
C GLY A 85 22.50 22.18 35.35
N GLN A 86 21.66 22.00 36.37
CA GLN A 86 21.55 22.92 37.51
C GLN A 86 22.73 22.77 38.49
N TRP A 87 23.17 21.54 38.75
CA TRP A 87 24.26 21.26 39.69
C TRP A 87 25.61 21.75 39.17
N PHE A 88 25.95 21.46 37.91
CA PHE A 88 27.27 21.76 37.34
C PHE A 88 27.30 23.05 36.52
N ARG A 89 28.24 23.96 36.84
CA ARG A 89 28.49 25.22 36.10
C ARG A 89 29.84 25.27 35.37
N LYS A 90 30.93 24.76 35.97
CA LYS A 90 32.31 24.84 35.44
C LYS A 90 32.81 23.56 34.72
N ARG A 91 32.12 22.43 34.91
CA ARG A 91 32.37 21.14 34.25
C ARG A 91 31.03 20.51 33.85
N ARG A 92 30.23 21.23 33.07
CA ARG A 92 28.84 20.85 32.77
C ARG A 92 28.81 19.81 31.66
N GLY A 93 29.58 20.03 30.59
CA GLY A 93 29.73 19.06 29.51
C GLY A 93 30.24 17.72 30.01
N LEU A 94 31.27 17.71 30.85
CA LEU A 94 31.81 16.47 31.42
C LEU A 94 30.76 15.71 32.26
N ALA A 95 29.98 16.42 33.09
CA ALA A 95 28.91 15.80 33.86
C ALA A 95 27.79 15.22 32.97
N MET A 96 27.40 15.93 31.91
CA MET A 96 26.40 15.47 30.96
C MET A 96 26.90 14.30 30.09
N GLY A 97 28.17 14.32 29.66
CA GLY A 97 28.81 13.24 28.92
C GLY A 97 28.95 11.95 29.73
N LEU A 98 29.35 12.05 30.99
CA LEU A 98 29.40 10.90 31.92
C LEU A 98 28.01 10.26 32.10
N VAL A 99 26.95 11.06 32.32
CA VAL A 99 25.60 10.50 32.44
C VAL A 99 25.09 9.95 31.10
N ALA A 100 25.35 10.63 29.98
CA ALA A 100 25.01 10.13 28.65
C ALA A 100 25.69 8.79 28.31
N THR A 101 26.87 8.51 28.89
CA THR A 101 27.58 7.23 28.72
C THR A 101 26.76 6.03 29.22
N GLY A 102 25.86 6.22 30.20
CA GLY A 102 24.93 5.18 30.64
C GLY A 102 24.04 4.63 29.52
N SER A 103 23.66 5.47 28.54
CA SER A 103 22.90 5.03 27.36
C SER A 103 23.77 4.25 26.35
N SER A 104 25.08 4.50 26.29
CA SER A 104 26.04 3.70 25.50
C SER A 104 26.23 2.31 26.09
N VAL A 105 26.41 2.23 27.42
CA VAL A 105 26.46 0.94 28.14
C VAL A 105 25.15 0.20 27.95
N GLY A 106 24.00 0.87 28.13
CA GLY A 106 22.68 0.29 27.93
C GLY A 106 22.48 -0.26 26.51
N GLY A 107 22.75 0.54 25.48
CA GLY A 107 22.65 0.13 24.07
C GLY A 107 23.64 -0.96 23.64
N THR A 108 24.68 -1.22 24.44
CA THR A 108 25.61 -2.33 24.21
C THR A 108 25.13 -3.59 24.94
N VAL A 109 24.77 -3.49 26.23
CA VAL A 109 24.48 -4.62 27.10
C VAL A 109 23.06 -5.17 26.89
N PHE A 110 22.03 -4.31 26.81
CA PHE A 110 20.65 -4.79 26.74
C PHE A 110 20.35 -5.63 25.49
N PRO A 111 20.78 -5.28 24.26
CA PRO A 111 20.53 -6.13 23.09
C PRO A 111 21.20 -7.51 23.19
N ILE A 112 22.47 -7.56 23.64
CA ILE A 112 23.21 -8.82 23.82
C ILE A 112 22.55 -9.70 24.89
N ALA A 113 22.21 -9.11 26.05
CA ALA A 113 21.51 -9.79 27.12
C ALA A 113 20.13 -10.29 26.67
N THR A 114 19.39 -9.49 25.90
CA THR A 114 18.07 -9.88 25.34
C THR A 114 18.20 -11.08 24.40
N ARG A 115 19.14 -11.05 23.45
CA ARG A 115 19.35 -12.16 22.50
C ARG A 115 19.75 -13.47 23.21
N ARG A 116 20.56 -13.39 24.28
CA ARG A 116 20.94 -14.55 25.11
C ARG A 116 19.80 -15.07 25.97
N LEU A 117 19.16 -14.19 26.77
CA LEU A 117 18.09 -14.58 27.69
C LEU A 117 16.85 -15.12 26.96
N ILE A 118 16.51 -14.62 25.77
CA ILE A 118 15.41 -15.19 24.98
C ILE A 118 15.71 -16.65 24.58
N ALA A 119 16.96 -16.99 24.25
CA ALA A 119 17.37 -18.35 23.91
C ALA A 119 17.51 -19.27 25.14
N GLU A 120 17.92 -18.74 26.29
CA GLU A 120 18.21 -19.53 27.50
C GLU A 120 16.99 -19.72 28.42
N VAL A 121 16.12 -18.72 28.57
CA VAL A 121 14.96 -18.75 29.49
C VAL A 121 13.62 -18.38 28.85
N GLY A 122 13.60 -18.12 27.54
CA GLY A 122 12.39 -17.73 26.81
C GLY A 122 11.96 -16.29 27.02
N PHE A 123 11.22 -15.74 26.05
CA PHE A 123 10.79 -14.34 26.01
C PHE A 123 10.11 -13.84 27.31
N PRO A 124 9.16 -14.56 27.94
CA PRO A 124 8.47 -14.04 29.12
C PRO A 124 9.35 -13.91 30.37
N TRP A 125 10.40 -14.74 30.51
CA TRP A 125 11.35 -14.61 31.63
C TRP A 125 12.49 -13.65 31.31
N ALA A 126 12.96 -13.62 30.07
CA ALA A 126 13.91 -12.61 29.60
C ALA A 126 13.40 -11.19 29.92
N MET A 127 12.17 -10.85 29.54
CA MET A 127 11.61 -9.51 29.79
C MET A 127 11.43 -9.20 31.30
N ARG A 128 11.15 -10.20 32.14
CA ARG A 128 11.11 -10.02 33.61
C ARG A 128 12.50 -9.72 34.18
N ILE A 129 13.54 -10.44 33.74
CA ILE A 129 14.93 -10.21 34.17
C ILE A 129 15.40 -8.80 33.79
N LEU A 130 15.14 -8.36 32.56
CA LEU A 130 15.44 -7.00 32.12
C LEU A 130 14.65 -5.95 32.94
N GLY A 131 13.40 -6.24 33.28
CA GLY A 131 12.57 -5.42 34.18
C GLY A 131 13.17 -5.25 35.58
N PHE A 132 13.68 -6.33 36.18
CA PHE A 132 14.36 -6.26 37.49
C PHE A 132 15.67 -5.46 37.44
N ILE A 133 16.45 -5.61 36.37
CA ILE A 133 17.68 -4.81 36.14
C ILE A 133 17.33 -3.32 36.03
N LEU A 134 16.31 -2.97 35.24
CA LEU A 134 15.84 -1.59 35.09
C LEU A 134 15.29 -1.02 36.41
N LEU A 135 14.54 -1.81 37.18
CA LEU A 135 14.02 -1.42 38.50
C LEU A 135 15.15 -1.07 39.47
N PHE A 136 16.19 -1.91 39.56
CA PHE A 136 17.38 -1.64 40.37
C PHE A 136 18.12 -0.38 39.91
N CYS A 137 18.37 -0.25 38.60
CA CYS A 137 19.04 0.91 38.02
C CYS A 137 18.26 2.22 38.17
N LEU A 138 16.93 2.18 38.31
CA LEU A 138 16.08 3.35 38.55
C LEU A 138 15.85 3.64 40.04
N ALA A 139 15.96 2.64 40.92
CA ALA A 139 15.87 2.85 42.37
C ALA A 139 16.99 3.77 42.88
N ILE A 140 18.23 3.58 42.39
CA ILE A 140 19.39 4.40 42.78
C ILE A 140 19.15 5.91 42.52
N PRO A 141 18.88 6.39 41.29
CA PRO A 141 18.66 7.82 41.06
C PRO A 141 17.42 8.36 41.78
N ASN A 142 16.36 7.57 41.98
CA ASN A 142 15.20 7.99 42.78
C ASN A 142 15.54 8.25 44.26
N LEU A 143 16.55 7.57 44.80
CA LEU A 143 17.04 7.77 46.17
C LEU A 143 18.13 8.86 46.27
N THR A 144 18.86 9.16 45.19
CA THR A 144 20.03 10.06 45.23
C THR A 144 19.87 11.41 44.51
N LEU A 145 18.89 11.60 43.62
CA LEU A 145 18.74 12.85 42.85
C LEU A 145 17.91 13.91 43.59
N ALA A 146 18.60 14.95 44.08
CA ALA A 146 17.96 16.15 44.63
C ALA A 146 17.90 17.32 43.61
N ARG A 147 16.91 18.19 43.77
CA ARG A 147 16.83 19.48 43.04
C ARG A 147 17.77 20.49 43.70
N ARG A 148 18.55 21.25 42.92
CA ARG A 148 19.42 22.30 43.47
C ARG A 148 18.70 23.64 43.67
N LEU A 149 17.76 23.96 42.78
CA LEU A 149 17.01 25.22 42.81
C LEU A 149 15.62 25.00 43.43
N PRO A 150 15.14 25.90 44.30
CA PRO A 150 13.81 25.80 44.89
C PRO A 150 12.72 25.96 43.81
N PRO A 151 11.56 25.30 43.95
CA PRO A 151 10.46 25.44 43.01
C PRO A 151 9.86 26.85 43.09
N LYS A 152 9.97 27.63 42.00
CA LYS A 152 9.13 28.82 41.78
C LYS A 152 7.95 28.45 40.89
N HIS A 153 6.77 28.98 41.19
CA HIS A 153 5.66 29.00 40.23
C HIS A 153 6.04 29.94 39.08
N ALA A 154 6.36 29.38 37.93
CA ALA A 154 6.74 30.14 36.75
C ALA A 154 5.47 30.55 35.98
N ASN A 155 4.95 31.75 36.26
CA ASN A 155 3.79 32.32 35.59
C ASN A 155 3.93 32.19 34.05
N GLY A 156 3.03 31.44 33.40
CA GLY A 156 3.09 31.16 31.96
C GLY A 156 3.13 29.68 31.55
N GLY A 157 2.16 28.88 32.01
CA GLY A 157 1.81 27.57 31.41
C GLY A 157 2.93 26.53 31.26
N MET A 158 2.75 25.59 30.31
CA MET A 158 3.73 24.55 29.97
C MET A 158 4.68 24.94 28.84
N LEU A 159 4.27 25.86 27.95
CA LEU A 159 5.02 26.27 26.76
C LEU A 159 5.39 27.75 26.85
N ASN A 160 6.62 28.10 26.46
CA ASN A 160 7.08 29.47 26.35
C ASN A 160 7.29 29.85 24.88
N LEU A 161 6.18 30.14 24.17
CA LEU A 161 6.23 30.46 22.73
C LEU A 161 7.03 31.74 22.42
N ALA A 162 7.24 32.62 23.40
CA ALA A 162 8.10 33.80 23.23
C ALA A 162 9.58 33.43 22.99
N ALA A 163 10.02 32.23 23.39
CA ALA A 163 11.36 31.74 23.08
C ALA A 163 11.63 31.67 21.56
N PHE A 164 10.62 31.40 20.73
CA PHE A 164 10.75 31.36 19.27
C PHE A 164 10.89 32.75 18.62
N LYS A 165 10.73 33.83 19.38
CA LYS A 165 11.08 35.20 18.94
C LYS A 165 12.58 35.49 19.05
N PHE A 166 13.37 34.61 19.69
CA PHE A 166 14.83 34.75 19.80
C PHE A 166 15.51 33.89 18.72
N PRO A 167 16.12 34.48 17.66
CA PRO A 167 16.58 33.71 16.50
C PRO A 167 17.55 32.55 16.83
N PRO A 168 18.51 32.67 17.76
CA PRO A 168 19.37 31.54 18.12
C PRO A 168 18.62 30.34 18.70
N PHE A 169 17.52 30.54 19.43
CA PHE A 169 16.70 29.44 19.93
C PHE A 169 15.88 28.79 18.81
N THR A 170 15.31 29.58 17.89
CA THR A 170 14.56 29.07 16.74
C THR A 170 15.46 28.32 15.76
N ILE A 171 16.65 28.85 15.48
CA ILE A 171 17.69 28.18 14.68
C ILE A 171 18.15 26.92 15.40
N TRP A 172 18.30 26.91 16.73
CA TRP A 172 18.65 25.69 17.46
C TRP A 172 17.53 24.65 17.49
N ALA A 173 16.26 25.07 17.60
CA ALA A 173 15.11 24.18 17.54
C ALA A 173 14.97 23.56 16.13
N LEU A 174 15.21 24.36 15.08
CA LEU A 174 15.26 23.87 13.71
C LEU A 174 16.47 22.96 13.47
N ALA A 175 17.66 23.31 13.95
CA ALA A 175 18.84 22.46 13.87
C ALA A 175 18.64 21.15 14.66
N ALA A 176 17.94 21.19 15.79
CA ALA A 176 17.54 20.00 16.54
C ALA A 176 16.46 19.20 15.79
N PHE A 177 15.55 19.82 15.04
CA PHE A 177 14.71 19.09 14.08
C PHE A 177 15.60 18.44 13.01
N VAL A 178 16.44 19.19 12.30
CA VAL A 178 17.39 18.68 11.28
C VAL A 178 18.40 17.65 11.84
N ASN A 179 18.53 17.50 13.17
CA ASN A 179 19.39 16.50 13.83
C ASN A 179 18.67 15.46 14.70
N PHE A 180 17.34 15.53 14.92
CA PHE A 180 16.51 14.46 15.53
C PHE A 180 15.40 13.94 14.63
N LEU A 181 15.08 14.69 13.58
CA LEU A 181 15.30 14.18 12.22
C LEU A 181 16.83 13.90 12.15
N GLY A 182 17.74 14.40 11.31
CA GLY A 182 19.17 13.95 11.18
C GLY A 182 19.67 12.63 11.84
N LEU A 183 19.87 12.58 13.16
CA LEU A 183 20.23 11.38 13.96
C LEU A 183 19.08 10.36 14.21
N TYR A 184 17.79 10.76 14.14
CA TYR A 184 16.61 9.88 14.07
C TYR A 184 15.48 10.10 12.97
N THR A 185 15.46 10.83 11.82
CA THR A 185 16.50 11.12 10.78
C THR A 185 16.04 11.89 9.51
N GLY A 186 16.77 12.96 9.12
CA GLY A 186 16.59 13.74 7.87
C GLY A 186 16.72 15.29 7.92
N MET A 187 16.26 15.93 6.84
CA MET A 187 15.81 17.35 6.67
C MET A 187 16.75 18.39 6.02
N SER A 188 16.17 19.26 5.18
CA SER A 188 16.68 20.58 4.76
C SER A 188 15.50 21.55 4.54
N LEU A 189 15.30 22.49 5.48
CA LEU A 189 14.05 23.29 5.58
C LEU A 189 14.04 24.54 4.67
N PHE A 190 14.58 24.44 3.45
CA PHE A 190 14.55 25.53 2.48
C PHE A 190 14.34 25.12 1.00
N LEU A 191 14.20 23.82 0.72
CA LEU A 191 13.71 23.31 -0.58
C LEU A 191 12.32 22.66 -0.47
N ALA A 192 11.69 22.69 0.71
CA ALA A 192 10.38 22.12 1.01
C ALA A 192 9.18 22.88 0.38
N ALA A 193 9.39 23.55 -0.76
CA ALA A 193 8.39 24.32 -1.50
C ALA A 193 8.15 23.80 -2.94
N LEU A 194 9.02 22.93 -3.48
CA LEU A 194 8.83 22.30 -4.79
C LEU A 194 9.12 20.80 -4.76
N SER A 195 8.29 20.06 -5.52
CA SER A 195 8.36 18.62 -5.82
C SER A 195 8.10 17.64 -4.65
N ASN A 196 7.48 16.52 -5.01
CA ASN A 196 7.20 15.39 -4.13
C ASN A 196 8.39 14.43 -4.06
N TRP A 197 8.32 13.51 -3.09
CA TRP A 197 9.19 12.34 -2.84
C TRP A 197 10.45 12.55 -2.00
N VAL A 198 10.76 11.49 -1.25
CA VAL A 198 12.08 11.20 -0.65
C VAL A 198 12.66 12.32 0.22
N MET A 199 11.86 12.70 1.22
CA MET A 199 12.39 12.63 2.60
C MET A 199 13.14 11.29 2.77
N ASN A 200 14.41 11.35 3.28
CA ASN A 200 16.42 9.78 4.63
C ASN A 200 17.37 10.20 5.90
N ILE A 201 17.47 9.34 6.95
CA ILE A 201 18.65 8.57 7.45
C ILE A 201 18.00 7.36 8.21
N ALA A 202 18.35 7.13 9.47
CA ALA A 202 18.03 6.04 10.42
C ALA A 202 18.81 4.77 10.11
N THR A 203 19.51 4.78 8.98
CA THR A 203 19.85 3.57 8.27
C THR A 203 21.13 2.92 8.78
N ALA A 204 22.12 3.73 9.20
CA ALA A 204 23.38 3.20 9.70
C ALA A 204 23.17 2.28 10.91
N LEU A 205 22.76 2.78 12.08
CA LEU A 205 22.62 1.92 13.27
C LEU A 205 21.51 0.85 13.18
N THR A 206 20.54 1.00 12.28
CA THR A 206 19.34 0.13 12.22
C THR A 206 19.37 -0.88 11.05
N TYR A 207 20.29 -0.73 10.10
CA TYR A 207 20.44 -1.62 8.94
C TYR A 207 21.90 -1.91 8.58
N ILE A 208 22.92 -1.46 9.34
CA ILE A 208 24.32 -1.83 9.08
C ILE A 208 24.56 -3.34 9.25
N ASP A 209 23.79 -3.98 10.15
CA ASP A 209 23.71 -5.43 10.31
C ASP A 209 23.03 -6.10 9.11
N ILE A 210 21.85 -5.61 8.69
CA ILE A 210 21.11 -6.14 7.53
C ILE A 210 21.93 -5.97 6.23
N SER A 211 22.63 -4.84 6.08
CA SER A 211 23.52 -4.54 4.95
C SER A 211 24.80 -5.39 5.00
N ALA A 212 25.37 -5.65 6.17
CA ALA A 212 26.47 -6.59 6.33
C ALA A 212 26.08 -8.01 5.95
N VAL A 213 24.90 -8.48 6.37
CA VAL A 213 24.34 -9.78 5.93
C VAL A 213 24.13 -9.81 4.42
N LYS A 214 23.55 -8.75 3.84
CA LYS A 214 23.39 -8.61 2.37
C LYS A 214 24.74 -8.54 1.61
N ALA A 215 25.81 -8.14 2.28
CA ALA A 215 27.18 -8.17 1.76
C ALA A 215 27.91 -9.51 2.02
N GLY A 216 27.22 -10.54 2.54
CA GLY A 216 27.77 -11.88 2.76
C GLY A 216 28.48 -12.09 4.11
N ILE A 217 28.29 -11.20 5.09
CA ILE A 217 28.89 -11.33 6.43
C ILE A 217 27.92 -12.09 7.35
N SER A 218 28.44 -13.08 8.08
CA SER A 218 27.67 -13.93 8.99
C SER A 218 26.79 -13.13 9.95
N GLU A 219 25.51 -13.50 10.05
CA GLU A 219 24.49 -12.86 10.91
C GLU A 219 24.95 -12.71 12.37
N ASP A 220 25.63 -13.73 12.89
CA ASP A 220 26.19 -13.72 14.25
C ASP A 220 27.20 -12.61 14.48
N PHE A 221 28.00 -12.24 13.48
CA PHE A 221 28.90 -11.10 13.57
C PHE A 221 28.19 -9.78 13.31
N SER A 222 27.33 -9.74 12.29
CA SER A 222 26.61 -8.54 11.86
C SER A 222 25.80 -7.91 13.00
N PHE A 223 25.18 -8.74 13.86
CA PHE A 223 24.50 -8.31 15.09
C PHE A 223 25.39 -7.47 16.04
N TYR A 224 26.69 -7.78 16.14
CA TYR A 224 27.60 -7.04 17.03
C TYR A 224 28.03 -5.67 16.47
N LEU A 225 27.78 -5.34 15.20
CA LEU A 225 28.11 -4.03 14.63
C LEU A 225 27.41 -2.88 15.35
N VAL A 226 26.15 -3.09 15.76
CA VAL A 226 25.35 -2.14 16.56
C VAL A 226 25.94 -2.00 17.98
N ALA A 227 26.37 -3.10 18.59
CA ALA A 227 27.01 -3.09 19.91
C ALA A 227 28.39 -2.40 19.89
N ILE A 228 29.19 -2.61 18.83
CA ILE A 228 30.49 -1.95 18.61
C ILE A 228 30.31 -0.43 18.49
N ALA A 229 29.32 0.03 17.72
CA ALA A 229 29.02 1.45 17.59
C ALA A 229 28.46 2.06 18.88
N ASN A 230 27.61 1.34 19.61
CA ASN A 230 27.14 1.79 20.92
C ASN A 230 28.29 1.89 21.94
N ALA A 231 29.24 0.95 21.94
CA ALA A 231 30.43 1.00 22.78
C ALA A 231 31.34 2.19 22.44
N SER A 232 31.66 2.42 21.15
CA SER A 232 32.49 3.57 20.75
C SER A 232 31.81 4.92 21.02
N SER A 233 30.47 4.97 21.00
CA SER A 233 29.71 6.15 21.40
C SER A 233 29.92 6.56 22.86
N GLY A 234 30.27 5.62 23.74
CA GLY A 234 30.60 5.93 25.14
C GLY A 234 31.87 6.79 25.25
N LEU A 235 32.92 6.43 24.50
CA LEU A 235 34.13 7.24 24.41
C LEU A 235 33.81 8.63 23.82
N GLY A 236 33.03 8.67 22.73
CA GLY A 236 32.57 9.91 22.09
C GLY A 236 31.86 10.86 23.07
N ARG A 237 30.96 10.35 23.91
CA ARG A 237 30.21 11.13 24.91
C ARG A 237 31.12 11.72 26.00
N ILE A 238 32.12 10.97 26.46
CA ILE A 238 33.09 11.45 27.45
C ILE A 238 34.01 12.52 26.84
N THR A 239 34.58 12.26 25.66
CA THR A 239 35.46 13.22 24.98
C THR A 239 34.73 14.51 24.60
N ALA A 240 33.49 14.40 24.11
CA ALA A 240 32.67 15.55 23.76
C ALA A 240 32.31 16.38 25.00
N GLY A 241 31.89 15.75 26.10
CA GLY A 241 31.63 16.46 27.35
C GLY A 241 32.85 17.24 27.86
N PHE A 242 34.03 16.61 27.84
CA PHE A 242 35.30 17.22 28.26
C PHE A 242 35.75 18.38 27.35
N LEU A 243 35.59 18.24 26.02
CA LEU A 243 36.00 19.26 25.05
C LEU A 243 34.99 20.39 24.92
N ALA A 244 33.69 20.13 25.05
CA ALA A 244 32.64 21.14 25.04
C ALA A 244 32.77 22.13 26.21
N ASP A 245 33.25 21.68 27.38
CA ASP A 245 33.60 22.55 28.52
C ASP A 245 34.86 23.42 28.27
N ARG A 246 35.64 23.18 27.19
CA ARG A 246 36.88 23.89 26.85
C ARG A 246 36.80 24.77 25.62
N ILE A 247 36.34 24.21 24.49
CA ILE A 247 36.26 24.90 23.18
C ILE A 247 34.83 25.32 22.82
N GLY A 248 33.85 24.99 23.66
CA GLY A 248 32.42 25.24 23.43
C GLY A 248 31.72 24.07 22.73
N PRO A 249 30.44 23.79 23.06
CA PRO A 249 29.73 22.61 22.55
C PRO A 249 29.54 22.61 21.03
N ILE A 250 29.18 23.76 20.44
CA ILE A 250 28.92 23.86 18.99
C ILE A 250 30.21 23.62 18.19
N ASN A 251 31.34 24.16 18.64
CA ASN A 251 32.64 24.02 17.99
C ASN A 251 33.16 22.58 17.97
N PHE A 252 32.74 21.74 18.92
CA PHE A 252 33.02 20.29 18.88
C PHE A 252 31.95 19.52 18.10
N MET A 253 30.66 19.84 18.30
CA MET A 253 29.54 19.15 17.63
C MET A 253 29.57 19.29 16.11
N ALA A 254 29.90 20.48 15.57
CA ALA A 254 29.86 20.72 14.12
C ALA A 254 30.75 19.76 13.33
N PRO A 255 32.08 19.64 13.61
CA PRO A 255 32.93 18.69 12.89
C PRO A 255 32.56 17.22 13.15
N THR A 256 32.14 16.83 14.37
CA THR A 256 31.73 15.44 14.60
C THR A 256 30.46 15.08 13.83
N THR A 257 29.50 16.01 13.74
CA THR A 257 28.25 15.81 12.98
C THR A 257 28.52 15.72 11.48
N LEU A 258 29.43 16.54 10.95
CA LEU A 258 29.86 16.46 9.54
C LEU A 258 30.53 15.11 9.23
N ILE A 259 31.40 14.59 10.11
CA ILE A 259 32.05 13.29 9.91
C ILE A 259 31.02 12.14 10.00
N ALA A 260 30.06 12.20 10.93
CA ALA A 260 28.94 11.25 10.96
C ALA A 260 28.12 11.30 9.67
N GLY A 261 27.92 12.50 9.10
CA GLY A 261 27.34 12.74 7.79
C GLY A 261 28.07 12.03 6.65
N ILE A 262 29.36 12.28 6.49
CA ILE A 262 30.20 11.67 5.45
C ILE A 262 30.19 10.13 5.57
N LEU A 263 30.26 9.59 6.79
CA LEU A 263 30.13 8.14 7.03
C LEU A 263 28.75 7.58 6.65
N THR A 264 27.72 8.43 6.67
CA THR A 264 26.37 8.09 6.25
C THR A 264 26.23 8.02 4.71
N PHE A 265 27.07 8.73 3.94
CA PHE A 265 27.26 8.42 2.51
C PHE A 265 28.11 7.16 2.31
N ALA A 266 29.11 6.89 3.16
CA ALA A 266 30.08 5.82 2.93
C ALA A 266 29.57 4.40 3.24
N TRP A 267 28.73 4.22 4.27
CA TRP A 267 28.34 2.88 4.74
C TRP A 267 27.58 1.99 3.73
N PRO A 268 26.79 2.47 2.75
CA PRO A 268 26.14 1.60 1.77
C PRO A 268 27.11 0.99 0.78
N PHE A 269 28.33 1.54 0.66
CA PHE A 269 29.40 1.04 -0.20
C PHE A 269 30.38 0.10 0.53
N ALA A 270 30.14 -0.16 1.82
CA ALA A 270 30.86 -1.20 2.54
C ALA A 270 30.56 -2.59 1.94
N ARG A 271 31.60 -3.41 1.81
CA ARG A 271 31.55 -4.77 1.23
C ARG A 271 32.37 -5.79 2.01
N THR A 272 33.04 -5.37 3.09
CA THR A 272 33.92 -6.25 3.89
C THR A 272 33.68 -6.05 5.38
N GLN A 273 33.85 -7.11 6.16
CA GLN A 273 33.70 -7.08 7.62
C GLN A 273 34.53 -5.97 8.28
N ALA A 274 35.77 -5.77 7.81
CA ALA A 274 36.64 -4.70 8.28
C ALA A 274 36.06 -3.30 8.00
N SER A 275 35.53 -3.06 6.78
CA SER A 275 34.91 -1.77 6.44
C SER A 275 33.71 -1.44 7.34
N PHE A 276 32.81 -2.41 7.59
CA PHE A 276 31.68 -2.24 8.48
C PHE A 276 32.10 -1.96 9.93
N VAL A 277 33.12 -2.64 10.46
CA VAL A 277 33.64 -2.38 11.82
C VAL A 277 34.24 -0.97 11.93
N VAL A 278 35.04 -0.53 10.97
CA VAL A 278 35.65 0.82 10.97
C VAL A 278 34.55 1.89 10.92
N ILE A 279 33.56 1.72 10.06
CA ILE A 279 32.39 2.61 9.98
C ILE A 279 31.63 2.63 11.31
N SER A 280 31.29 1.46 11.89
CA SER A 280 30.62 1.36 13.20
C SER A 280 31.36 2.10 14.30
N VAL A 281 32.69 1.91 14.41
CA VAL A 281 33.51 2.55 15.45
C VAL A 281 33.49 4.07 15.31
N ILE A 282 33.78 4.61 14.12
CA ILE A 282 33.86 6.07 13.95
C ILE A 282 32.46 6.70 14.02
N TYR A 283 31.45 6.11 13.36
CA TYR A 283 30.07 6.61 13.39
C TYR A 283 29.50 6.63 14.80
N GLY A 284 29.72 5.56 15.59
CA GLY A 284 29.33 5.49 16.99
C GLY A 284 29.99 6.59 17.84
N PHE A 285 31.29 6.82 17.69
CA PHE A 285 32.01 7.89 18.39
C PHE A 285 31.45 9.28 18.06
N MET A 286 31.23 9.57 16.77
CA MET A 286 30.76 10.87 16.30
C MET A 286 29.30 11.16 16.69
N THR A 287 28.42 10.16 16.58
CA THR A 287 27.02 10.27 17.03
C THR A 287 26.90 10.36 18.55
N GLY A 288 27.73 9.63 19.29
CA GLY A 288 27.86 9.78 20.74
C GLY A 288 28.24 11.21 21.14
N SER A 289 29.18 11.81 20.41
CA SER A 289 29.62 13.19 20.63
C SER A 289 28.52 14.24 20.44
N TYR A 290 27.57 13.99 19.53
CA TYR A 290 26.36 14.81 19.38
C TYR A 290 25.40 14.64 20.58
N VAL A 291 25.08 13.38 20.94
CA VAL A 291 24.06 13.04 21.95
C VAL A 291 24.40 13.51 23.37
N SER A 292 25.69 13.60 23.75
CA SER A 292 26.08 14.22 25.03
C SER A 292 25.92 15.74 25.07
N SER A 293 25.91 16.39 23.91
CA SER A 293 26.28 17.80 23.78
C SER A 293 25.13 18.70 23.33
N PHE A 294 24.15 18.15 22.60
CA PHE A 294 23.05 18.92 21.97
C PHE A 294 22.16 19.73 22.94
N MET A 295 22.11 19.36 24.22
CA MET A 295 21.40 20.11 25.25
C MET A 295 22.22 21.28 25.82
N MET A 296 23.55 21.30 25.65
CA MET A 296 24.43 22.31 26.25
C MET A 296 24.16 23.75 25.75
N PRO A 297 23.91 24.03 24.45
CA PRO A 297 23.64 25.40 23.98
C PRO A 297 22.38 26.03 24.58
N LEU A 298 21.37 25.23 24.94
CA LEU A 298 20.14 25.74 25.56
C LEU A 298 20.39 26.41 26.91
N PHE A 299 21.42 25.99 27.66
CA PHE A 299 21.80 26.65 28.91
C PHE A 299 22.43 28.04 28.72
N ALA A 300 22.74 28.44 27.48
CA ALA A 300 23.19 29.80 27.14
C ALA A 300 22.06 30.67 26.54
N MET A 301 21.05 30.07 25.90
CA MET A 301 19.96 30.75 25.17
C MET A 301 18.82 31.25 26.09
N GLY A 302 19.15 31.80 27.25
CA GLY A 302 18.18 32.33 28.23
C GLY A 302 18.23 31.68 29.62
N GLU A 303 17.38 32.17 30.53
CA GLU A 303 17.51 31.91 31.98
C GLU A 303 17.39 30.44 32.41
N MET A 304 18.18 30.09 33.44
CA MET A 304 18.22 28.76 34.07
C MET A 304 16.88 28.31 34.67
N HIS A 305 15.94 29.22 34.95
CA HIS A 305 14.63 28.86 35.50
C HIS A 305 13.69 28.26 34.44
N ASP A 306 13.79 28.69 33.18
CA ASP A 306 12.94 28.24 32.08
C ASP A 306 13.60 27.14 31.22
N ILE A 307 14.77 26.65 31.63
CA ILE A 307 15.53 25.63 30.89
C ILE A 307 14.72 24.34 30.66
N GLY A 308 13.83 23.98 31.59
CA GLY A 308 12.95 22.82 31.45
C GLY A 308 11.97 22.96 30.28
N ARG A 309 11.29 24.11 30.16
CA ARG A 309 10.38 24.38 29.03
C ARG A 309 11.14 24.42 27.71
N ARG A 310 12.27 25.12 27.67
CA ARG A 310 13.09 25.27 26.45
C ARG A 310 13.68 23.93 25.98
N SER A 311 14.13 23.08 26.91
CA SER A 311 14.57 21.71 26.59
C SER A 311 13.39 20.84 26.11
N GLY A 312 12.23 20.93 26.77
CA GLY A 312 11.02 20.21 26.37
C GLY A 312 10.53 20.58 24.97
N MET A 313 10.44 21.88 24.65
CA MET A 313 10.02 22.35 23.33
C MET A 313 10.96 21.86 22.20
N VAL A 314 12.28 21.90 22.44
CA VAL A 314 13.27 21.41 21.47
C VAL A 314 13.26 19.88 21.34
N LEU A 315 13.07 19.15 22.44
CA LEU A 315 12.91 17.69 22.41
C LEU A 315 11.61 17.26 21.71
N SER A 316 10.49 17.96 21.91
CA SER A 316 9.23 17.68 21.20
C SER A 316 9.35 17.94 19.70
N ILE A 317 10.01 19.03 19.30
CA ILE A 317 10.31 19.32 17.88
C ILE A 317 11.23 18.23 17.30
N GLY A 318 12.27 17.83 18.04
CA GLY A 318 13.12 16.71 17.65
C GLY A 318 12.37 15.38 17.53
N ALA A 319 11.42 15.09 18.43
CA ALA A 319 10.65 13.86 18.44
C ALA A 319 9.74 13.69 17.21
N ILE A 320 9.23 14.78 16.63
CA ILE A 320 8.55 14.74 15.32
C ILE A 320 9.51 14.20 14.25
N GLY A 321 10.76 14.65 14.28
CA GLY A 321 11.80 14.13 13.41
C GLY A 321 12.11 12.64 13.66
N ALA A 322 12.20 12.25 14.92
CA ALA A 322 12.52 10.88 15.32
C ALA A 322 11.42 9.87 14.94
N LEU A 323 10.17 10.33 14.88
CA LEU A 323 9.01 9.54 14.47
C LEU A 323 8.94 9.37 12.94
N VAL A 324 9.31 10.41 12.18
CA VAL A 324 9.12 10.47 10.72
C VAL A 324 10.25 9.76 9.96
N GLY A 325 11.48 9.72 10.50
CA GLY A 325 12.64 9.15 9.81
C GLY A 325 12.52 7.66 9.45
N PRO A 326 12.37 6.74 10.42
CA PRO A 326 12.47 5.30 10.17
C PRO A 326 11.43 4.72 9.19
N PRO A 327 10.13 5.10 9.22
CA PRO A 327 9.14 4.59 8.28
C PRO A 327 9.48 4.89 6.81
N ILE A 328 10.05 6.07 6.54
CA ILE A 328 10.38 6.49 5.17
C ILE A 328 11.68 5.84 4.70
N SER A 329 12.64 5.61 5.60
CA SER A 329 13.81 4.76 5.36
C SER A 329 13.39 3.35 4.89
N GLY A 330 12.40 2.75 5.57
CA GLY A 330 11.82 1.46 5.19
C GLY A 330 11.12 1.49 3.83
N ALA A 331 10.28 2.50 3.58
CA ALA A 331 9.58 2.67 2.30
C ALA A 331 10.54 2.79 1.10
N ILE A 332 11.70 3.44 1.28
CA ILE A 332 12.69 3.64 0.22
C ILE A 332 13.54 2.40 0.01
N ASN A 333 13.93 1.70 1.06
CA ASN A 333 14.59 0.39 0.92
C ASN A 333 13.68 -0.60 0.18
N HIS A 334 12.38 -0.58 0.48
CA HIS A 334 11.37 -1.39 -0.22
C HIS A 334 11.21 -0.98 -1.71
N ALA A 335 11.14 0.33 -2.00
CA ALA A 335 10.95 0.84 -3.36
C ALA A 335 12.20 0.76 -4.26
N THR A 336 13.41 0.69 -3.69
CA THR A 336 14.69 0.72 -4.45
C THR A 336 15.50 -0.58 -4.34
N GLY A 337 15.15 -1.48 -3.41
CA GLY A 337 15.82 -2.77 -3.22
C GLY A 337 17.26 -2.70 -2.71
N GLY A 338 17.80 -1.52 -2.37
CA GLY A 338 19.21 -1.36 -2.01
C GLY A 338 19.51 -0.15 -1.12
N PHE A 339 20.46 -0.33 -0.19
CA PHE A 339 20.80 0.66 0.83
C PHE A 339 21.49 1.93 0.30
N GLU A 340 21.91 1.97 -0.96
CA GLU A 340 22.62 3.11 -1.55
C GLU A 340 21.71 4.34 -1.71
N ALA A 341 20.50 4.16 -2.26
CA ALA A 341 19.46 5.20 -2.24
C ALA A 341 19.08 5.62 -0.81
N VAL A 342 19.19 4.69 0.14
CA VAL A 342 18.88 4.93 1.54
C VAL A 342 19.97 5.80 2.19
N GLY A 343 21.25 5.59 1.86
CA GLY A 343 22.36 6.49 2.19
C GLY A 343 22.40 7.82 1.41
N TYR A 344 21.74 7.91 0.25
CA TYR A 344 21.74 9.13 -0.56
C TYR A 344 20.79 10.23 -0.08
N TYR A 345 19.50 9.98 0.24
CA TYR A 345 18.72 11.01 1.00
C TYR A 345 19.43 11.32 2.32
N ALA A 346 20.16 10.32 2.84
CA ALA A 346 20.67 10.38 4.19
C ALA A 346 21.65 11.53 4.47
N ALA A 347 22.84 11.47 3.89
CA ALA A 347 23.88 12.42 4.27
C ALA A 347 23.65 13.84 3.71
N HIS A 348 22.78 14.03 2.72
CA HIS A 348 22.35 15.36 2.26
C HIS A 348 21.79 16.24 3.39
N ALA A 349 21.14 15.65 4.41
CA ALA A 349 20.65 16.39 5.58
C ALA A 349 21.78 16.94 6.48
N SER A 350 22.97 16.34 6.43
CA SER A 350 24.12 16.70 7.29
C SER A 350 25.03 17.77 6.67
N GLU A 351 25.06 17.85 5.34
CA GLU A 351 26.02 18.69 4.58
C GLU A 351 25.45 20.07 4.19
N HIS A 352 24.12 20.20 4.18
CA HIS A 352 23.39 21.40 3.75
C HIS A 352 23.61 22.66 4.61
N ASN A 353 24.35 22.57 5.71
CA ASN A 353 24.65 23.69 6.61
C ASN A 353 25.72 24.66 6.03
N THR A 354 26.24 24.39 4.82
CA THR A 354 27.42 25.09 4.26
C THR A 354 27.32 25.53 2.79
N SER A 355 26.26 25.17 2.05
CA SER A 355 26.10 25.64 0.66
C SER A 355 24.63 25.78 0.23
N LEU A 356 24.30 26.94 -0.33
CA LEU A 356 23.03 27.25 -1.00
C LEU A 356 23.30 27.80 -2.40
N LYS A 357 23.39 26.91 -3.39
CA LYS A 357 23.07 27.19 -4.79
C LYS A 357 22.32 26.00 -5.36
N ALA A 358 21.20 26.26 -6.03
CA ALA A 358 20.32 25.24 -6.58
C ALA A 358 20.46 25.18 -8.11
N ASP A 359 20.46 23.98 -8.67
CA ASP A 359 20.21 23.75 -10.10
C ASP A 359 19.68 22.32 -10.32
N SER A 360 18.38 22.11 -10.13
CA SER A 360 17.72 20.80 -10.29
C SER A 360 16.38 20.97 -11.02
N LYS A 361 16.24 20.34 -12.19
CA LYS A 361 15.09 20.51 -13.09
C LYS A 361 13.87 19.70 -12.62
N THR A 362 13.04 20.30 -11.75
CA THR A 362 11.77 19.73 -11.29
C THR A 362 10.63 20.03 -12.26
N ILE A 363 9.72 19.07 -12.47
CA ILE A 363 8.48 19.28 -13.24
C ILE A 363 7.41 19.90 -12.33
N ASN A 364 6.78 20.99 -12.78
CA ASN A 364 5.70 21.67 -12.06
C ASN A 364 4.33 21.06 -12.43
N PHE A 365 3.75 20.23 -11.57
CA PHE A 365 2.43 19.62 -11.83
C PHE A 365 1.23 20.57 -11.65
N LYS A 366 1.44 21.84 -11.24
CA LYS A 366 0.41 22.89 -11.37
C LYS A 366 0.39 23.56 -12.75
N ASP A 367 1.40 23.32 -13.59
CA ASP A 367 1.35 23.72 -15.00
C ASP A 367 0.65 22.64 -15.82
N GLU A 368 -0.41 23.04 -16.52
CA GLU A 368 -1.18 22.16 -17.40
C GLU A 368 -0.35 21.64 -18.58
N GLU A 369 0.60 22.43 -19.09
CA GLU A 369 1.43 22.03 -20.22
C GLU A 369 2.42 20.95 -19.79
N ALA A 370 3.10 21.14 -18.65
CA ALA A 370 3.87 20.10 -17.99
C ALA A 370 3.06 18.82 -17.71
N GLN A 371 1.82 18.92 -17.22
CA GLN A 371 0.96 17.75 -16.96
C GLN A 371 0.60 16.99 -18.25
N ARG A 372 0.27 17.71 -19.34
CA ARG A 372 0.03 17.10 -20.67
C ARG A 372 1.29 16.44 -21.21
N CYS A 373 2.43 17.14 -21.20
CA CYS A 373 3.70 16.60 -21.69
C CYS A 373 4.17 15.37 -20.91
N VAL A 374 3.99 15.30 -19.58
CA VAL A 374 4.29 14.07 -18.81
C VAL A 374 3.36 12.94 -19.22
N THR A 375 2.07 13.20 -19.40
CA THR A 375 1.07 12.19 -19.80
C THR A 375 1.39 11.63 -21.19
N GLU A 376 1.67 12.48 -22.16
CA GLU A 376 2.08 12.11 -23.52
C GLU A 376 3.42 11.37 -23.54
N ALA A 377 4.41 11.81 -22.75
CA ALA A 377 5.72 11.17 -22.66
C ALA A 377 5.66 9.77 -22.02
N LEU A 378 4.87 9.58 -20.95
CA LEU A 378 4.68 8.26 -20.33
C LEU A 378 4.00 7.29 -21.29
N LEU A 379 2.94 7.72 -21.98
CA LEU A 379 2.23 6.90 -22.96
C LEU A 379 3.12 6.51 -24.15
N HIS A 380 3.95 7.44 -24.63
CA HIS A 380 4.89 7.15 -25.71
C HIS A 380 6.05 6.25 -25.28
N ARG A 381 6.58 6.42 -24.06
CA ARG A 381 7.73 5.65 -23.55
C ARG A 381 7.33 4.23 -23.16
N ASP A 382 6.27 4.08 -22.36
CA ASP A 382 5.96 2.82 -21.67
C ASP A 382 4.93 1.96 -22.44
N PHE A 383 4.08 2.58 -23.25
CA PHE A 383 3.02 1.91 -24.00
C PHE A 383 3.17 2.07 -25.53
N HIS A 384 4.13 2.88 -26.00
CA HIS A 384 4.30 3.27 -27.40
C HIS A 384 3.06 3.94 -28.03
N LEU A 385 2.21 4.55 -27.20
CA LEU A 385 1.01 5.27 -27.62
C LEU A 385 1.33 6.75 -27.85
N LYS A 386 0.98 7.26 -29.04
CA LYS A 386 1.09 8.68 -29.40
C LYS A 386 -0.29 9.31 -29.30
N ILE A 387 -0.53 10.14 -28.29
CA ILE A 387 -1.76 10.91 -28.17
C ILE A 387 -1.48 12.42 -28.24
N ARG A 388 -2.54 13.18 -28.46
CA ARG A 388 -2.59 14.65 -28.31
C ARG A 388 -3.83 14.99 -27.48
N ILE A 389 -3.67 15.85 -26.49
CA ILE A 389 -4.79 16.29 -25.61
C ILE A 389 -5.07 17.78 -25.87
N PRO A 390 -6.31 18.19 -26.21
CA PRO A 390 -6.71 19.59 -26.31
C PRO A 390 -6.43 20.37 -25.01
N LYS A 391 -6.14 21.67 -25.11
CA LYS A 391 -5.85 22.46 -23.90
C LYS A 391 -7.09 22.64 -23.01
N ASP A 392 -8.29 22.64 -23.59
CA ASP A 392 -9.56 22.84 -22.91
C ASP A 392 -10.24 21.54 -22.41
N ARG A 393 -9.49 20.44 -22.24
CA ARG A 393 -10.03 19.12 -21.83
C ARG A 393 -9.20 18.43 -20.73
N LEU A 394 -9.82 17.47 -20.05
CA LEU A 394 -9.23 16.75 -18.92
C LEU A 394 -7.98 15.95 -19.35
N CYS A 395 -6.82 16.30 -18.80
CA CYS A 395 -5.60 15.52 -18.96
C CYS A 395 -5.57 14.32 -17.98
N PRO A 396 -5.62 13.06 -18.44
CA PRO A 396 -5.81 11.91 -17.56
C PRO A 396 -4.49 11.41 -16.93
N PRO A 397 -4.37 11.32 -15.59
CA PRO A 397 -3.17 10.80 -14.95
C PRO A 397 -3.05 9.28 -15.14
N VAL A 398 -2.13 8.86 -16.03
CA VAL A 398 -1.96 7.47 -16.52
C VAL A 398 -2.04 6.40 -15.43
N PRO A 399 -1.35 6.50 -14.27
CA PRO A 399 -1.33 5.42 -13.28
C PRO A 399 -2.71 5.11 -12.67
N ASN A 400 -3.55 6.12 -12.45
CA ASN A 400 -4.91 5.90 -11.94
C ASN A 400 -5.82 5.25 -13.02
N ARG A 401 -5.58 5.55 -14.30
CA ARG A 401 -6.29 4.92 -15.42
C ARG A 401 -5.87 3.46 -15.61
N LEU A 402 -4.59 3.17 -15.42
CA LEU A 402 -4.02 1.83 -15.48
C LEU A 402 -4.59 0.92 -14.40
N ASN A 403 -4.66 1.37 -13.14
CA ASN A 403 -5.23 0.58 -12.03
C ASN A 403 -6.65 0.09 -12.32
N TYR A 404 -7.48 0.92 -12.96
CA TYR A 404 -8.83 0.55 -13.35
C TYR A 404 -8.82 -0.54 -14.43
N LEU A 405 -8.00 -0.40 -15.47
CA LEU A 405 -7.85 -1.43 -16.51
C LEU A 405 -7.30 -2.76 -15.95
N LEU A 406 -6.38 -2.73 -14.99
CA LEU A 406 -5.87 -3.94 -14.34
C LEU A 406 -7.01 -4.67 -13.58
N TRP A 407 -7.84 -3.94 -12.83
CA TRP A 407 -9.00 -4.54 -12.16
C TRP A 407 -10.04 -5.09 -13.16
N ILE A 408 -10.24 -4.43 -14.30
CA ILE A 408 -11.06 -4.99 -15.40
C ILE A 408 -10.42 -6.24 -15.99
N GLN A 409 -9.10 -6.28 -16.18
CA GLN A 409 -8.41 -7.50 -16.63
C GLN A 409 -8.65 -8.65 -15.64
N ASP A 410 -8.60 -8.41 -14.33
CA ASP A 410 -8.82 -9.46 -13.33
C ASP A 410 -10.28 -9.93 -13.29
N ILE A 411 -11.26 -9.01 -13.40
CA ILE A 411 -12.67 -9.36 -13.60
C ILE A 411 -12.86 -10.24 -14.84
N VAL A 412 -12.26 -9.86 -15.98
CA VAL A 412 -12.34 -10.62 -17.23
C VAL A 412 -11.65 -11.98 -17.11
N ARG A 413 -10.48 -12.05 -16.45
CA ARG A 413 -9.72 -13.28 -16.18
C ARG A 413 -10.45 -14.25 -15.25
N ALA A 414 -11.29 -13.74 -14.34
CA ALA A 414 -12.15 -14.54 -13.46
C ALA A 414 -13.49 -14.97 -14.09
N CYS A 415 -13.82 -14.51 -15.31
CA CYS A 415 -15.05 -14.89 -16.02
C CYS A 415 -14.89 -16.15 -16.91
N PRO A 416 -15.93 -16.98 -17.08
CA PRO A 416 -15.88 -18.23 -17.87
C PRO A 416 -15.28 -18.10 -19.27
N VAL A 417 -14.35 -19.00 -19.62
CA VAL A 417 -13.71 -19.02 -20.95
C VAL A 417 -14.71 -19.29 -22.09
N VAL A 418 -15.77 -20.05 -21.82
CA VAL A 418 -16.82 -20.42 -22.78
C VAL A 418 -17.52 -19.19 -23.40
N GLU A 419 -17.62 -18.09 -22.65
CA GLU A 419 -18.22 -16.85 -23.15
C GLU A 419 -17.17 -15.93 -23.81
N ARG A 420 -15.87 -16.11 -23.54
CA ARG A 420 -14.77 -15.37 -24.21
C ARG A 420 -14.45 -15.91 -25.60
N SER A 421 -14.45 -17.23 -25.78
CA SER A 421 -13.93 -17.89 -27.00
C SER A 421 -14.85 -17.78 -28.23
N VAL A 422 -16.15 -17.58 -28.03
CA VAL A 422 -17.16 -17.54 -29.11
C VAL A 422 -17.30 -16.15 -29.75
N GLN A 423 -17.03 -15.08 -29.00
CA GLN A 423 -17.35 -13.70 -29.40
C GLN A 423 -16.16 -12.73 -29.34
N GLY A 424 -15.09 -13.08 -28.63
CA GLY A 424 -13.99 -12.16 -28.32
C GLY A 424 -14.35 -11.17 -27.20
N ILE A 425 -13.34 -10.50 -26.65
CA ILE A 425 -13.54 -9.58 -25.51
C ILE A 425 -13.89 -8.19 -26.04
N VAL A 426 -15.09 -7.71 -25.74
CA VAL A 426 -15.58 -6.38 -26.17
C VAL A 426 -15.95 -5.55 -24.95
N GLY A 427 -15.18 -4.49 -24.71
CA GLY A 427 -15.45 -3.48 -23.69
C GLY A 427 -16.30 -2.33 -24.23
N VAL A 428 -17.01 -1.65 -23.33
CA VAL A 428 -17.69 -0.38 -23.60
C VAL A 428 -17.14 0.69 -22.66
N ASP A 429 -16.54 1.75 -23.21
CA ASP A 429 -16.03 2.88 -22.43
C ASP A 429 -16.98 4.07 -22.55
N ILE A 430 -17.42 4.61 -21.41
CA ILE A 430 -18.53 5.57 -21.32
C ILE A 430 -17.99 6.94 -20.89
N GLY A 431 -17.98 7.89 -21.83
CA GLY A 431 -17.30 9.18 -21.65
C GLY A 431 -15.79 9.03 -21.78
N THR A 432 -15.34 8.59 -22.96
CA THR A 432 -13.93 8.25 -23.21
C THR A 432 -13.00 9.47 -23.17
N GLY A 433 -13.57 10.67 -23.32
CA GLY A 433 -12.86 11.94 -23.32
C GLY A 433 -11.94 12.12 -24.53
N SER A 434 -11.38 13.32 -24.66
CA SER A 434 -10.48 13.67 -25.77
C SER A 434 -9.26 12.76 -25.96
N SER A 435 -8.89 12.02 -24.92
CA SER A 435 -7.72 11.14 -24.87
C SER A 435 -7.93 9.71 -25.37
N ALA A 436 -9.17 9.19 -25.40
CA ALA A 436 -9.49 7.77 -25.59
C ALA A 436 -8.66 6.81 -24.69
N ILE A 437 -8.34 7.23 -23.47
CA ILE A 437 -7.26 6.63 -22.66
C ILE A 437 -7.48 5.15 -22.31
N TYR A 438 -8.70 4.74 -21.96
CA TYR A 438 -8.96 3.34 -21.59
C TYR A 438 -8.98 2.41 -22.81
N PRO A 439 -9.66 2.72 -23.94
CA PRO A 439 -9.57 1.92 -25.15
C PRO A 439 -8.14 1.76 -25.68
N LEU A 440 -7.35 2.84 -25.71
CA LEU A 440 -5.97 2.80 -26.20
C LEU A 440 -5.07 1.92 -25.32
N LEU A 441 -5.08 2.12 -23.99
CA LEU A 441 -4.30 1.30 -23.07
C LEU A 441 -4.78 -0.16 -23.04
N GLY A 442 -6.10 -0.38 -23.01
CA GLY A 442 -6.71 -1.72 -23.00
C GLY A 442 -6.34 -2.52 -24.25
N CYS A 443 -6.50 -1.95 -25.44
CA CYS A 443 -6.08 -2.60 -26.68
C CYS A 443 -4.57 -2.79 -26.78
N ARG A 444 -3.76 -1.94 -26.13
CA ARG A 444 -2.29 -2.04 -26.16
C ARG A 444 -1.75 -3.13 -25.23
N LEU A 445 -2.38 -3.31 -24.07
CA LEU A 445 -2.05 -4.31 -23.05
C LEU A 445 -2.56 -5.71 -23.42
N GLU A 446 -3.79 -5.80 -23.94
CA GLU A 446 -4.48 -7.06 -24.22
C GLU A 446 -4.80 -7.15 -25.73
N PRO A 447 -4.03 -7.91 -26.54
CA PRO A 447 -4.15 -7.93 -28.00
C PRO A 447 -5.51 -8.42 -28.54
N SER A 448 -6.29 -9.14 -27.74
CA SER A 448 -7.61 -9.68 -28.12
C SER A 448 -8.78 -8.74 -27.89
N TRP A 449 -8.61 -7.67 -27.11
CA TRP A 449 -9.71 -6.79 -26.72
C TRP A 449 -10.17 -5.87 -27.86
N LYS A 450 -11.46 -5.55 -27.90
CA LYS A 450 -12.06 -4.50 -28.72
C LYS A 450 -12.86 -3.55 -27.84
N PHE A 451 -13.08 -2.32 -28.30
CA PHE A 451 -13.82 -1.30 -27.56
C PHE A 451 -14.86 -0.60 -28.43
N VAL A 452 -16.03 -0.34 -27.83
CA VAL A 452 -16.95 0.71 -28.27
C VAL A 452 -16.88 1.84 -27.26
N ALA A 453 -16.27 2.95 -27.64
CA ALA A 453 -16.13 4.14 -26.81
C ALA A 453 -17.28 5.12 -27.10
N THR A 454 -17.88 5.75 -26.10
CA THR A 454 -18.91 6.78 -26.30
C THR A 454 -18.41 8.16 -25.86
N GLU A 455 -18.84 9.19 -26.59
CA GLU A 455 -18.56 10.58 -26.23
C GLU A 455 -19.68 11.53 -26.67
N VAL A 456 -20.05 12.47 -25.77
CA VAL A 456 -21.09 13.48 -26.00
C VAL A 456 -20.49 14.80 -26.51
N ASP A 457 -19.29 15.17 -26.07
CA ASP A 457 -18.62 16.39 -26.51
C ASP A 457 -18.05 16.25 -27.94
N GLU A 458 -18.02 17.34 -28.70
CA GLU A 458 -17.60 17.33 -30.10
C GLU A 458 -16.08 17.44 -30.28
N THR A 459 -15.42 18.25 -29.44
CA THR A 459 -13.96 18.33 -29.41
C THR A 459 -13.36 17.00 -28.95
N SER A 460 -13.91 16.42 -27.88
CA SER A 460 -13.47 15.14 -27.33
C SER A 460 -13.72 13.98 -28.30
N PHE A 461 -14.88 13.91 -28.96
CA PHE A 461 -15.17 12.86 -29.95
C PHE A 461 -14.12 12.84 -31.08
N ARG A 462 -13.83 14.01 -31.69
CA ARG A 462 -12.86 14.12 -32.79
C ARG A 462 -11.43 13.82 -32.32
N SER A 463 -11.04 14.34 -31.16
CA SER A 463 -9.73 14.08 -30.55
C SER A 463 -9.54 12.60 -30.22
N ALA A 464 -10.57 11.92 -29.71
CA ALA A 464 -10.56 10.48 -29.46
C ALA A 464 -10.35 9.69 -30.76
N GLU A 465 -11.13 9.99 -31.81
CA GLU A 465 -10.94 9.36 -33.12
C GLU A 465 -9.53 9.54 -33.67
N ASP A 466 -8.99 10.76 -33.65
CA ASP A 466 -7.67 11.07 -34.22
C ASP A 466 -6.55 10.40 -33.42
N ASN A 467 -6.67 10.32 -32.09
CA ASN A 467 -5.76 9.54 -31.26
C ASN A 467 -5.84 8.03 -31.58
N ILE A 468 -7.01 7.48 -31.91
CA ILE A 468 -7.16 6.08 -32.34
C ILE A 468 -6.54 5.85 -33.74
N LYS A 469 -6.75 6.77 -34.68
CA LYS A 469 -6.17 6.75 -36.03
C LYS A 469 -4.64 6.79 -36.00
N ILE A 470 -4.06 7.70 -35.20
CA ILE A 470 -2.59 7.87 -35.06
C ILE A 470 -1.90 6.61 -34.50
N ASN A 471 -2.60 5.82 -33.68
CA ASN A 471 -2.08 4.58 -33.11
C ASN A 471 -2.47 3.31 -33.91
N ALA A 472 -3.10 3.47 -35.09
CA ALA A 472 -3.56 2.37 -35.95
C ALA A 472 -4.46 1.34 -35.24
N LEU A 473 -5.37 1.82 -34.38
CA LEU A 473 -6.28 0.96 -33.59
C LEU A 473 -7.76 0.99 -34.06
N CYS A 474 -8.06 1.59 -35.21
CA CYS A 474 -9.42 1.72 -35.75
C CYS A 474 -10.16 0.38 -35.91
N ASP A 475 -9.47 -0.70 -36.26
CA ASP A 475 -10.06 -2.04 -36.44
C ASP A 475 -10.49 -2.70 -35.10
N ARG A 476 -10.11 -2.09 -33.98
CA ARG A 476 -10.35 -2.59 -32.62
C ARG A 476 -11.11 -1.60 -31.73
N ILE A 477 -11.04 -0.30 -32.01
CA ILE A 477 -11.71 0.75 -31.24
C ILE A 477 -12.61 1.58 -32.16
N ARG A 478 -13.92 1.54 -31.92
CA ARG A 478 -14.90 2.43 -32.55
C ARG A 478 -15.35 3.48 -31.54
N VAL A 479 -15.34 4.76 -31.93
CA VAL A 479 -16.02 5.82 -31.18
C VAL A 479 -17.45 5.97 -31.69
N ALA A 480 -18.41 6.09 -30.79
CA ALA A 480 -19.83 6.32 -31.07
C ALA A 480 -20.26 7.66 -30.47
N LYS A 481 -20.82 8.54 -31.30
CA LYS A 481 -21.32 9.84 -30.84
C LYS A 481 -22.59 9.65 -30.00
N ALA A 482 -22.54 10.08 -28.74
CA ALA A 482 -23.66 10.05 -27.82
C ALA A 482 -24.37 11.41 -27.73
N SER A 483 -25.59 11.41 -27.17
CA SER A 483 -26.39 12.60 -26.88
C SER A 483 -26.46 12.82 -25.36
N PRO A 484 -26.33 14.05 -24.83
CA PRO A 484 -26.48 14.33 -23.40
C PRO A 484 -27.81 13.87 -22.80
N ASN A 485 -28.88 13.90 -23.59
CA ASN A 485 -30.23 13.45 -23.20
C ASN A 485 -30.52 11.98 -23.62
N GLY A 486 -29.52 11.26 -24.11
CA GLY A 486 -29.65 9.88 -24.59
C GLY A 486 -29.46 8.81 -23.50
N PRO A 487 -29.53 7.53 -23.88
CA PRO A 487 -29.08 6.44 -23.03
C PRO A 487 -27.58 6.56 -22.74
N THR A 488 -27.18 6.32 -21.50
CA THR A 488 -25.77 6.30 -21.08
C THR A 488 -25.07 5.04 -21.61
N LEU A 489 -25.75 3.89 -21.57
CA LEU A 489 -25.34 2.61 -22.13
C LEU A 489 -25.68 2.50 -23.64
N LEU A 490 -25.49 3.59 -24.39
CA LEU A 490 -25.91 3.71 -25.80
C LEU A 490 -25.58 2.48 -26.66
N PRO A 491 -24.34 1.93 -26.70
CA PRO A 491 -24.02 0.80 -27.57
C PRO A 491 -24.81 -0.47 -27.24
N LEU A 492 -25.15 -0.67 -25.96
CA LEU A 492 -25.97 -1.80 -25.54
C LEU A 492 -27.40 -1.60 -26.05
N ILE A 493 -27.96 -0.40 -25.91
CA ILE A 493 -29.35 -0.11 -26.28
C ILE A 493 -29.54 0.01 -27.80
N SER A 494 -28.56 0.52 -28.55
CA SER A 494 -28.62 0.64 -30.02
C SER A 494 -28.32 -0.68 -30.75
N GLU A 495 -27.58 -1.61 -30.13
CA GLU A 495 -27.20 -2.89 -30.73
C GLU A 495 -27.74 -4.05 -29.89
N PRO A 496 -29.05 -4.38 -29.98
CA PRO A 496 -29.68 -5.40 -29.16
C PRO A 496 -29.12 -6.82 -29.38
N SER A 497 -28.58 -7.09 -30.57
CA SER A 497 -27.90 -8.35 -30.92
C SER A 497 -26.44 -8.42 -30.47
N SER A 498 -25.81 -7.28 -30.14
CA SER A 498 -24.43 -7.25 -29.62
C SER A 498 -24.39 -7.70 -28.16
N THR A 499 -23.28 -8.34 -27.80
CA THR A 499 -22.94 -8.76 -26.43
C THR A 499 -21.57 -8.19 -26.07
N PHE A 500 -21.38 -7.91 -24.78
CA PHE A 500 -20.22 -7.18 -24.27
C PHE A 500 -19.65 -7.88 -23.04
N THR A 501 -18.34 -7.83 -22.86
CA THR A 501 -17.67 -8.44 -21.70
C THR A 501 -17.74 -7.51 -20.49
N PHE A 502 -17.52 -6.21 -20.69
CA PHE A 502 -17.61 -5.23 -19.62
C PHE A 502 -18.06 -3.85 -20.13
N THR A 503 -18.66 -3.05 -19.24
CA THR A 503 -18.67 -1.58 -19.38
C THR A 503 -17.72 -0.97 -18.37
N MET A 504 -17.08 0.15 -18.71
CA MET A 504 -16.33 0.99 -17.77
C MET A 504 -16.71 2.45 -17.95
N CYS A 505 -16.69 3.21 -16.86
CA CYS A 505 -16.96 4.64 -16.84
C CYS A 505 -16.09 5.36 -15.81
N ASN A 506 -15.70 6.60 -16.11
CA ASN A 506 -15.27 7.61 -15.15
C ASN A 506 -16.29 8.77 -15.22
N PRO A 507 -17.33 8.79 -14.37
CA PRO A 507 -18.44 9.72 -14.47
C PRO A 507 -18.00 11.16 -14.10
N PRO A 508 -18.76 12.19 -14.54
CA PRO A 508 -18.60 13.55 -14.05
C PRO A 508 -18.84 13.62 -12.53
N PHE A 509 -17.93 14.23 -11.78
CA PHE A 509 -17.86 14.11 -10.32
C PHE A 509 -18.86 14.99 -9.53
N TYR A 510 -19.30 16.12 -10.09
CA TYR A 510 -20.01 17.17 -9.35
C TYR A 510 -21.45 17.38 -9.82
N GLY A 511 -22.35 17.72 -8.89
CA GLY A 511 -23.77 18.00 -9.14
C GLY A 511 -24.04 19.36 -9.78
N SER A 512 -23.20 20.36 -9.50
CA SER A 512 -23.30 21.72 -10.04
C SER A 512 -21.95 22.45 -10.00
N ALA A 513 -21.87 23.67 -10.54
CA ALA A 513 -20.66 24.49 -10.50
C ALA A 513 -20.34 25.01 -9.08
N GLU A 514 -21.37 25.25 -8.27
CA GLU A 514 -21.24 25.63 -6.86
C GLU A 514 -20.60 24.51 -6.04
N GLU A 515 -20.91 23.24 -6.34
CA GLU A 515 -20.29 22.09 -5.69
C GLU A 515 -18.80 21.95 -6.05
N VAL A 516 -18.39 22.34 -7.27
CA VAL A 516 -16.97 22.43 -7.66
C VAL A 516 -16.25 23.47 -6.79
N ALA A 517 -16.86 24.64 -6.60
CA ALA A 517 -16.31 25.73 -5.78
C ALA A 517 -16.22 25.35 -4.29
N GLN A 518 -17.30 24.83 -3.70
CA GLN A 518 -17.31 24.34 -2.31
C GLN A 518 -16.28 23.21 -2.11
N SER A 519 -16.13 22.33 -3.09
CA SER A 519 -15.11 21.28 -3.08
C SER A 519 -13.67 21.80 -3.25
N ALA A 520 -13.48 23.07 -3.59
CA ALA A 520 -12.19 23.75 -3.51
C ALA A 520 -12.01 24.44 -2.15
N GLU A 521 -13.04 25.15 -1.65
CA GLU A 521 -13.01 25.88 -0.36
C GLU A 521 -12.85 24.96 0.86
N VAL A 522 -13.43 23.76 0.84
CA VAL A 522 -13.34 22.78 1.95
C VAL A 522 -11.93 22.16 2.07
N LYS A 523 -11.04 22.39 1.09
CA LYS A 523 -9.65 21.90 1.14
C LYS A 523 -8.74 22.97 1.74
N GLU A 524 -8.16 22.66 2.90
CA GLU A 524 -7.18 23.49 3.61
C GLU A 524 -5.91 23.81 2.77
N PHE A 525 -5.69 23.07 1.67
CA PHE A 525 -4.64 23.30 0.69
C PHE A 525 -5.15 23.09 -0.74
N GLU A 526 -4.66 23.89 -1.69
CA GLU A 526 -4.91 23.69 -3.13
C GLU A 526 -4.47 22.29 -3.60
N PRO A 527 -5.17 21.68 -4.58
CA PRO A 527 -4.75 20.40 -5.15
C PRO A 527 -3.38 20.50 -5.84
N ASN A 528 -2.57 19.45 -5.69
CA ASN A 528 -1.22 19.34 -6.26
C ASN A 528 -1.15 19.20 -7.79
N ALA A 529 -2.30 19.02 -8.44
CA ALA A 529 -2.47 19.00 -9.88
C ALA A 529 -3.71 19.80 -10.27
N ILE A 530 -3.67 20.48 -11.41
CA ILE A 530 -4.72 21.39 -11.89
C ILE A 530 -5.85 20.61 -12.58
N CYS A 531 -7.10 21.04 -12.35
CA CYS A 531 -8.29 20.32 -12.81
C CYS A 531 -8.75 20.82 -14.19
N THR A 532 -8.06 20.41 -15.25
CA THR A 532 -8.23 20.91 -16.63
C THR A 532 -9.51 20.43 -17.36
N GLY A 533 -10.46 19.80 -16.65
CA GLY A 533 -11.65 19.24 -17.28
C GLY A 533 -12.62 20.31 -17.78
N ALA A 534 -13.27 20.04 -18.92
CA ALA A 534 -14.40 20.86 -19.34
C ALA A 534 -15.60 20.66 -18.39
N PRO A 535 -16.53 21.64 -18.25
CA PRO A 535 -17.72 21.47 -17.42
C PRO A 535 -18.53 20.21 -17.74
N VAL A 536 -18.58 19.79 -19.01
CA VAL A 536 -19.25 18.55 -19.46
C VAL A 536 -18.52 17.26 -19.04
N GLU A 537 -17.21 17.32 -18.78
CA GLU A 537 -16.41 16.21 -18.24
C GLU A 537 -16.44 16.14 -16.70
N MET A 538 -16.96 17.18 -16.03
CA MET A 538 -16.87 17.34 -14.57
C MET A 538 -18.22 17.46 -13.85
N ILE A 539 -19.25 17.99 -14.51
CA ILE A 539 -20.55 18.31 -13.90
C ILE A 539 -21.66 17.49 -14.56
N THR A 540 -22.54 16.90 -13.76
CA THR A 540 -23.77 16.23 -14.20
C THR A 540 -24.85 16.35 -13.13
N VAL A 541 -26.13 16.37 -13.49
CA VAL A 541 -27.21 16.67 -12.53
C VAL A 541 -27.29 15.56 -11.46
N GLY A 542 -27.04 15.93 -10.20
CA GLY A 542 -26.95 14.99 -9.07
C GLY A 542 -25.60 14.26 -8.94
N GLY A 543 -24.59 14.66 -9.72
CA GLY A 543 -23.21 14.19 -9.62
C GLY A 543 -23.00 12.72 -9.99
N GLU A 544 -21.83 12.20 -9.63
CA GLU A 544 -21.40 10.84 -9.97
C GLU A 544 -22.40 9.76 -9.49
N SER A 545 -22.99 9.94 -8.30
CA SER A 545 -23.99 9.01 -7.75
C SER A 545 -25.25 8.91 -8.63
N ALA A 546 -25.78 10.04 -9.11
CA ALA A 546 -26.96 10.06 -9.97
C ALA A 546 -26.65 9.49 -11.36
N PHE A 547 -25.47 9.77 -11.90
CA PHE A 547 -25.01 9.20 -13.18
C PHE A 547 -24.90 7.67 -13.12
N VAL A 548 -24.29 7.12 -12.06
CA VAL A 548 -24.17 5.66 -11.90
C VAL A 548 -25.52 5.03 -11.54
N ARG A 549 -26.42 5.73 -10.82
CA ARG A 549 -27.82 5.29 -10.63
C ARG A 549 -28.59 5.20 -11.95
N LYS A 550 -28.36 6.11 -12.92
CA LYS A 550 -28.89 6.01 -14.30
C LYS A 550 -28.30 4.80 -15.04
N MET A 551 -26.99 4.56 -14.93
CA MET A 551 -26.36 3.34 -15.48
C MET A 551 -26.96 2.06 -14.88
N ILE A 552 -27.23 2.01 -13.57
CA ILE A 552 -27.87 0.84 -12.93
C ILE A 552 -29.27 0.62 -13.49
N HIS A 553 -30.08 1.69 -13.64
CA HIS A 553 -31.41 1.60 -14.24
C HIS A 553 -31.37 1.04 -15.68
N GLU A 554 -30.56 1.63 -16.56
CA GLU A 554 -30.40 1.17 -17.95
C GLU A 554 -29.81 -0.25 -18.03
N SER A 555 -28.91 -0.61 -17.11
CA SER A 555 -28.29 -1.95 -17.08
C SER A 555 -29.30 -3.06 -16.81
N LYS A 556 -30.46 -2.75 -16.22
CA LYS A 556 -31.56 -3.71 -16.03
C LYS A 556 -32.19 -4.15 -17.36
N GLU A 557 -32.27 -3.25 -18.34
CA GLU A 557 -32.81 -3.54 -19.67
C GLU A 557 -31.82 -4.36 -20.51
N ALA A 558 -30.53 -4.00 -20.46
CA ALA A 558 -29.47 -4.75 -21.14
C ALA A 558 -29.15 -6.09 -20.44
N SER A 559 -29.33 -6.17 -19.12
CA SER A 559 -29.22 -7.36 -18.28
C SER A 559 -27.93 -8.16 -18.56
N ALA A 560 -28.02 -9.48 -18.73
CA ALA A 560 -26.88 -10.36 -18.97
C ALA A 560 -26.20 -10.21 -20.36
N ARG A 561 -26.61 -9.26 -21.22
CA ARG A 561 -25.90 -8.98 -22.49
C ARG A 561 -24.57 -8.24 -22.29
N CYS A 562 -24.35 -7.65 -21.12
CA CYS A 562 -23.00 -7.33 -20.65
C CYS A 562 -22.69 -8.19 -19.41
N MET A 563 -21.49 -8.79 -19.35
CA MET A 563 -21.14 -9.64 -18.21
C MET A 563 -20.91 -8.82 -16.93
N TRP A 564 -20.18 -7.70 -17.02
CA TRP A 564 -19.90 -6.81 -15.88
C TRP A 564 -20.05 -5.33 -16.23
N TYR A 565 -20.96 -4.65 -15.55
CA TYR A 565 -21.09 -3.20 -15.62
C TYR A 565 -20.19 -2.60 -14.54
N THR A 566 -19.31 -1.64 -14.86
CA THR A 566 -18.48 -0.96 -13.85
C THR A 566 -18.47 0.56 -13.98
N SER A 567 -18.23 1.23 -12.85
CA SER A 567 -17.95 2.66 -12.77
C SER A 567 -16.91 2.97 -11.69
N MET A 568 -16.04 3.93 -11.95
CA MET A 568 -15.15 4.52 -10.95
C MET A 568 -15.87 5.65 -10.21
N LEU A 569 -15.54 5.84 -8.92
CA LEU A 569 -16.11 6.86 -8.04
C LEU A 569 -15.00 7.75 -7.44
N GLY A 570 -15.26 9.05 -7.44
CA GLY A 570 -14.41 10.11 -6.89
C GLY A 570 -14.54 10.27 -5.37
N LYS A 571 -15.76 10.05 -4.84
CA LYS A 571 -16.13 10.24 -3.44
C LYS A 571 -16.46 8.91 -2.75
N LEU A 572 -16.13 8.81 -1.46
CA LEU A 572 -16.46 7.65 -0.64
C LEU A 572 -17.97 7.56 -0.32
N SER A 573 -18.67 8.71 -0.21
CA SER A 573 -20.12 8.77 0.04
C SER A 573 -20.92 8.12 -1.10
N SER A 574 -20.51 8.40 -2.35
CA SER A 574 -21.12 7.86 -3.56
C SER A 574 -21.07 6.33 -3.63
N VAL A 575 -20.10 5.67 -2.98
CA VAL A 575 -20.08 4.20 -2.86
C VAL A 575 -21.33 3.71 -2.11
N GLY A 576 -21.73 4.40 -1.04
CA GLY A 576 -22.91 4.05 -0.27
C GLY A 576 -24.21 4.25 -1.05
N GLU A 577 -24.38 5.44 -1.63
CA GLU A 577 -25.55 5.83 -2.43
C GLU A 577 -25.79 4.91 -3.65
N VAL A 578 -24.70 4.43 -4.27
CA VAL A 578 -24.75 3.48 -5.40
C VAL A 578 -25.00 2.05 -4.92
N VAL A 579 -24.42 1.60 -3.80
CA VAL A 579 -24.74 0.28 -3.21
C VAL A 579 -26.19 0.21 -2.72
N GLU A 580 -26.76 1.32 -2.26
CA GLU A 580 -28.19 1.43 -1.95
C GLU A 580 -29.05 1.35 -3.23
N ALA A 581 -28.61 1.97 -4.34
CA ALA A 581 -29.26 1.78 -5.64
C ALA A 581 -29.22 0.30 -6.09
N LEU A 582 -28.08 -0.38 -5.99
CA LEU A 582 -27.98 -1.81 -6.35
C LEU A 582 -28.97 -2.67 -5.55
N LYS A 583 -29.12 -2.40 -4.24
CA LYS A 583 -30.09 -3.09 -3.37
C LYS A 583 -31.54 -2.79 -3.78
N GLU A 584 -31.87 -1.55 -4.12
CA GLU A 584 -33.19 -1.12 -4.62
C GLU A 584 -33.57 -1.85 -5.92
N TYR A 585 -32.62 -2.04 -6.82
CA TYR A 585 -32.78 -2.82 -8.07
C TYR A 585 -32.61 -4.35 -7.88
N THR A 586 -32.55 -4.83 -6.64
CA THR A 586 -32.37 -6.24 -6.24
C THR A 586 -31.14 -6.95 -6.82
N ILE A 587 -30.03 -6.21 -6.98
CA ILE A 587 -28.76 -6.73 -7.53
C ILE A 587 -27.86 -7.16 -6.36
N ASP A 588 -27.69 -8.47 -6.17
CA ASP A 588 -26.83 -9.05 -5.12
C ASP A 588 -25.37 -9.24 -5.55
N ASN A 589 -25.14 -9.37 -6.85
CA ASN A 589 -23.84 -9.67 -7.45
C ASN A 589 -23.08 -8.39 -7.81
N TYR A 590 -22.29 -7.90 -6.86
CA TYR A 590 -21.47 -6.71 -7.03
C TYR A 590 -20.08 -6.84 -6.40
N ALA A 591 -19.18 -5.93 -6.77
CA ALA A 591 -17.76 -5.91 -6.47
C ALA A 591 -17.31 -4.47 -6.12
N ILE A 592 -16.43 -4.30 -5.14
CA ILE A 592 -15.89 -2.99 -4.72
C ILE A 592 -14.37 -3.06 -4.53
N THR A 593 -13.65 -2.09 -5.11
CA THR A 593 -12.20 -1.92 -4.95
C THR A 593 -11.80 -0.45 -4.71
N GLU A 594 -10.53 -0.22 -4.36
CA GLU A 594 -9.93 1.11 -4.12
C GLU A 594 -8.62 1.25 -4.92
N PHE A 595 -8.50 2.36 -5.67
CA PHE A 595 -7.29 2.75 -6.39
C PHE A 595 -6.60 3.89 -5.65
N VAL A 596 -5.47 3.61 -5.01
CA VAL A 596 -4.64 4.61 -4.31
C VAL A 596 -3.43 4.97 -5.19
N GLN A 597 -3.27 6.25 -5.53
CA GLN A 597 -2.12 6.77 -6.29
C GLN A 597 -1.65 8.09 -5.69
N GLY A 598 -0.53 8.04 -4.95
CA GLY A 598 -0.07 9.16 -4.13
C GLY A 598 -1.13 9.55 -3.10
N GLN A 599 -1.51 10.82 -3.06
CA GLN A 599 -2.61 11.33 -2.22
C GLN A 599 -4.01 11.05 -2.79
N THR A 600 -4.11 10.70 -4.08
CA THR A 600 -5.40 10.52 -4.76
C THR A 600 -5.94 9.12 -4.54
N ARG A 601 -7.04 9.02 -3.78
CA ARG A 601 -7.88 7.82 -3.68
C ARG A 601 -9.05 7.90 -4.67
N ARG A 602 -9.41 6.76 -5.25
CA ARG A 602 -10.63 6.52 -6.01
C ARG A 602 -11.18 5.16 -5.62
N TRP A 603 -12.48 4.97 -5.77
CA TRP A 603 -13.12 3.66 -5.62
C TRP A 603 -13.60 3.19 -6.99
N ALA A 604 -13.85 1.90 -7.15
CA ALA A 604 -14.61 1.42 -8.29
C ALA A 604 -15.62 0.36 -7.83
N ILE A 605 -16.77 0.37 -8.49
CA ILE A 605 -17.88 -0.54 -8.24
C ILE A 605 -18.24 -1.25 -9.54
N GLY A 606 -18.47 -2.55 -9.44
CA GLY A 606 -18.87 -3.42 -10.54
C GLY A 606 -20.10 -4.22 -10.16
N TRP A 607 -21.01 -4.47 -11.09
CA TRP A 607 -22.21 -5.29 -10.87
C TRP A 607 -22.55 -6.14 -12.09
N SER A 608 -23.28 -7.23 -11.87
CA SER A 608 -23.59 -8.21 -12.90
C SER A 608 -24.97 -8.84 -12.72
N PHE A 609 -25.72 -8.99 -13.82
CA PHE A 609 -26.95 -9.79 -13.85
C PHE A 609 -26.68 -11.26 -14.23
N THR A 610 -25.41 -11.62 -14.45
CA THR A 610 -25.03 -13.01 -14.72
C THR A 610 -25.05 -13.85 -13.44
N GLU A 611 -25.03 -15.17 -13.64
CA GLU A 611 -24.99 -16.14 -12.55
C GLU A 611 -23.57 -16.36 -12.03
N TYR A 612 -22.54 -15.81 -12.69
CA TYR A 612 -21.15 -15.99 -12.28
C TYR A 612 -20.79 -15.05 -11.15
N ARG A 613 -19.99 -15.55 -10.20
CA ARG A 613 -19.60 -14.83 -8.98
C ARG A 613 -18.08 -14.66 -8.96
N LEU A 614 -17.62 -13.43 -8.74
CA LEU A 614 -16.20 -13.13 -8.63
C LEU A 614 -15.64 -13.64 -7.29
N PRO A 615 -14.36 -14.06 -7.23
CA PRO A 615 -13.69 -14.39 -5.98
C PRO A 615 -13.61 -13.17 -5.05
N ASP A 616 -13.43 -13.41 -3.75
CA ASP A 616 -13.38 -12.35 -2.74
C ASP A 616 -12.21 -11.38 -2.99
N ALA A 617 -11.07 -11.88 -3.50
CA ALA A 617 -9.88 -11.09 -3.80
C ALA A 617 -10.08 -10.00 -4.89
N ILE A 618 -11.09 -10.16 -5.76
CA ILE A 618 -11.41 -9.19 -6.83
C ILE A 618 -12.65 -8.35 -6.46
N SER A 619 -13.59 -8.96 -5.71
CA SER A 619 -14.88 -8.36 -5.38
C SER A 619 -14.91 -7.58 -4.06
N ARG A 620 -13.91 -7.72 -3.20
CA ARG A 620 -13.89 -7.13 -1.85
C ARG A 620 -12.53 -6.52 -1.52
N LEU A 621 -12.55 -5.47 -0.69
CA LEU A 621 -11.35 -4.92 -0.07
C LEU A 621 -10.83 -5.83 1.04
N SER A 622 -9.54 -6.15 1.02
CA SER A 622 -8.87 -7.00 2.03
C SER A 622 -8.76 -6.36 3.43
N SER A 623 -8.84 -5.03 3.51
CA SER A 623 -8.84 -4.27 4.78
C SER A 623 -9.75 -3.03 4.66
N PRO A 624 -11.08 -3.18 4.75
CA PRO A 624 -12.00 -2.08 4.60
C PRO A 624 -11.92 -1.09 5.78
N ASN A 625 -12.03 0.20 5.50
CA ASN A 625 -12.27 1.21 6.53
C ASN A 625 -13.66 0.99 7.17
N PRO A 626 -13.86 1.20 8.49
CA PRO A 626 -15.17 1.13 9.15
C PRO A 626 -16.32 1.82 8.39
N THR A 627 -16.09 2.95 7.71
CA THR A 627 -17.10 3.66 6.91
C THR A 627 -17.58 2.87 5.68
N ILE A 628 -16.69 2.11 5.02
CA ILE A 628 -17.03 1.33 3.82
C ILE A 628 -17.45 -0.11 4.15
N GLN A 629 -17.11 -0.60 5.35
CA GLN A 629 -17.38 -1.97 5.83
C GLN A 629 -18.85 -2.41 5.65
N GLN A 630 -19.82 -1.51 5.86
CA GLN A 630 -21.26 -1.78 5.72
C GLN A 630 -21.76 -1.91 4.26
N TYR A 631 -20.92 -1.52 3.30
CA TYR A 631 -21.24 -1.54 1.87
C TYR A 631 -20.56 -2.69 1.11
N ILE A 632 -19.57 -3.37 1.71
CA ILE A 632 -18.84 -4.49 1.11
C ILE A 632 -19.79 -5.65 0.74
N PRO A 633 -19.71 -6.20 -0.50
CA PRO A 633 -20.58 -7.30 -0.93
C PRO A 633 -20.34 -8.58 -0.10
N PRO A 634 -21.38 -9.41 0.16
CA PRO A 634 -21.24 -10.65 0.91
C PRO A 634 -20.21 -11.63 0.33
N HIS A 635 -19.53 -12.40 1.18
CA HIS A 635 -18.43 -13.32 0.81
C HIS A 635 -18.85 -14.37 -0.23
N ASN A 636 -18.20 -14.43 -1.38
CA ASN A 636 -18.33 -15.54 -2.33
C ASN A 636 -17.38 -16.70 -1.98
N THR A 637 -16.43 -16.49 -1.06
CA THR A 637 -15.48 -17.50 -0.57
C THR A 637 -15.72 -17.80 0.90
N ILE A 638 -15.92 -19.07 1.25
CA ILE A 638 -16.15 -19.54 2.62
C ILE A 638 -15.03 -20.51 3.00
N ARG A 639 -14.20 -20.14 3.99
CA ARG A 639 -13.21 -21.04 4.60
C ARG A 639 -13.84 -21.79 5.78
N GLN A 640 -13.59 -23.09 5.90
CA GLN A 640 -14.09 -23.93 7.00
C GLN A 640 -12.96 -24.84 7.52
N PRO A 641 -12.69 -24.88 8.84
CA PRO A 641 -11.57 -25.64 9.39
C PRO A 641 -11.80 -27.15 9.27
N ILE A 642 -10.73 -27.88 8.91
CA ILE A 642 -10.66 -29.33 8.94
C ILE A 642 -10.04 -29.75 10.28
N PRO A 643 -10.64 -30.68 11.04
CA PRO A 643 -10.04 -31.16 12.28
C PRO A 643 -8.65 -31.77 12.06
N ALA A 644 -7.66 -31.39 12.86
CA ALA A 644 -6.28 -31.86 12.73
C ALA A 644 -6.10 -33.39 12.86
N CYS A 645 -7.09 -34.09 13.45
CA CYS A 645 -7.10 -35.55 13.55
C CYS A 645 -7.70 -36.26 12.31
N SER A 646 -8.35 -35.53 11.41
CA SER A 646 -9.02 -36.11 10.24
C SER A 646 -8.17 -35.91 8.98
N ASN A 647 -7.60 -37.01 8.48
CA ASN A 647 -6.79 -37.03 7.25
C ASN A 647 -7.72 -36.93 6.02
N VAL A 648 -8.16 -35.70 5.70
CA VAL A 648 -9.13 -35.40 4.63
C VAL A 648 -8.40 -34.86 3.42
N ASP A 649 -8.49 -35.56 2.30
CA ASP A 649 -8.10 -35.08 0.97
C ASP A 649 -9.35 -34.73 0.11
N LEU A 650 -9.10 -34.21 -1.10
CA LEU A 650 -10.15 -33.84 -2.06
C LEU A 650 -10.94 -35.05 -2.60
N ASP A 651 -10.39 -36.25 -2.54
CA ASP A 651 -10.98 -37.48 -3.08
C ASP A 651 -11.90 -38.16 -2.04
N ALA A 652 -11.57 -38.03 -0.75
CA ALA A 652 -12.45 -38.29 0.38
C ALA A 652 -13.63 -37.29 0.41
N ILE A 653 -13.41 -36.02 0.07
CA ILE A 653 -14.50 -35.03 -0.13
C ILE A 653 -15.40 -35.48 -1.29
N SER A 654 -14.83 -35.81 -2.45
CA SER A 654 -15.58 -36.28 -3.63
C SER A 654 -16.40 -37.53 -3.33
N SER A 655 -15.81 -38.53 -2.65
CA SER A 655 -16.48 -39.77 -2.24
C SER A 655 -17.66 -39.53 -1.29
N ARG A 656 -17.51 -38.59 -0.33
CA ARG A 656 -18.61 -38.17 0.56
C ARG A 656 -19.68 -37.35 -0.19
N MET A 657 -19.32 -36.71 -1.29
CA MET A 657 -20.22 -35.88 -2.10
C MET A 657 -21.09 -36.70 -3.06
N ALA A 658 -20.55 -37.76 -3.67
CA ALA A 658 -21.31 -38.71 -4.50
C ALA A 658 -22.55 -39.30 -3.78
N GLN A 659 -22.52 -39.36 -2.45
CA GLN A 659 -23.66 -39.72 -1.59
C GLN A 659 -24.67 -38.56 -1.36
N THR A 660 -24.70 -37.54 -2.22
CA THR A 660 -25.61 -36.39 -2.12
C THR A 660 -26.35 -36.23 -3.44
N GLY A 661 -27.64 -36.54 -3.45
CA GLY A 661 -28.45 -36.47 -4.67
C GLY A 661 -28.43 -35.07 -5.30
N GLY A 662 -28.39 -35.02 -6.63
CA GLY A 662 -28.35 -33.76 -7.39
C GLY A 662 -26.97 -33.09 -7.49
N VAL A 663 -25.90 -33.70 -6.96
CA VAL A 663 -24.53 -33.17 -6.98
C VAL A 663 -23.58 -34.08 -7.77
N THR A 664 -22.83 -33.49 -8.70
CA THR A 664 -21.75 -34.12 -9.47
C THR A 664 -20.43 -33.46 -9.11
N THR A 665 -19.35 -34.25 -8.99
CA THR A 665 -18.01 -33.74 -8.65
C THR A 665 -16.94 -34.20 -9.64
N THR A 666 -16.10 -33.28 -10.09
CA THR A 666 -14.99 -33.53 -11.02
C THR A 666 -13.66 -33.13 -10.37
N ARG A 667 -12.77 -34.09 -10.16
CA ARG A 667 -11.43 -33.85 -9.61
C ARG A 667 -10.55 -33.07 -10.62
N LYS A 668 -9.89 -32.01 -10.14
CA LYS A 668 -8.78 -31.31 -10.80
C LYS A 668 -7.57 -31.36 -9.86
N PRO A 669 -6.34 -31.03 -10.30
CA PRO A 669 -5.13 -31.24 -9.48
C PRO A 669 -5.18 -30.57 -8.10
N ASN A 670 -5.56 -29.28 -8.06
CA ASN A 670 -5.51 -28.45 -6.85
C ASN A 670 -6.88 -28.26 -6.17
N TYR A 671 -7.97 -28.66 -6.84
CA TYR A 671 -9.35 -28.44 -6.36
C TYR A 671 -10.33 -29.50 -6.87
N LEU A 672 -11.48 -29.60 -6.20
CA LEU A 672 -12.64 -30.37 -6.63
C LEU A 672 -13.68 -29.40 -7.23
N LEU A 673 -14.04 -29.58 -8.50
CA LEU A 673 -15.15 -28.86 -9.11
C LEU A 673 -16.47 -29.56 -8.75
N VAL A 674 -17.42 -28.81 -8.20
CA VAL A 674 -18.74 -29.29 -7.82
C VAL A 674 -19.80 -28.59 -8.66
N GLN A 675 -20.68 -29.38 -9.28
CA GLN A 675 -21.86 -28.90 -10.01
C GLN A 675 -23.10 -29.50 -9.35
N ALA A 676 -24.12 -28.69 -9.10
CA ALA A 676 -25.38 -29.15 -8.54
C ALA A 676 -26.55 -28.80 -9.45
N ASN A 677 -27.29 -29.83 -9.88
CA ASN A 677 -28.44 -29.73 -10.77
C ASN A 677 -29.78 -29.73 -10.00
N GLY A 678 -29.72 -29.84 -8.66
CA GLY A 678 -30.87 -29.71 -7.78
C GLY A 678 -30.48 -29.77 -6.31
N ASP A 679 -31.25 -29.14 -5.44
CA ASP A 679 -31.04 -29.20 -3.99
C ASP A 679 -31.40 -30.59 -3.45
N GLY A 680 -30.36 -31.34 -3.05
CA GLY A 680 -30.49 -32.60 -2.30
C GLY A 680 -29.95 -32.54 -0.87
N TRP A 681 -29.54 -31.36 -0.38
CA TRP A 681 -28.81 -31.23 0.89
C TRP A 681 -29.46 -30.30 1.91
N SER A 682 -30.31 -29.35 1.51
CA SER A 682 -30.94 -28.43 2.45
C SER A 682 -31.88 -29.13 3.43
N ARG A 683 -32.38 -28.37 4.41
CA ARG A 683 -33.45 -28.83 5.31
C ARG A 683 -34.81 -28.92 4.60
N ALA A 684 -35.00 -28.20 3.49
CA ALA A 684 -36.24 -28.21 2.71
C ALA A 684 -36.31 -29.42 1.77
N ALA A 685 -35.23 -29.69 1.01
CA ALA A 685 -35.12 -30.87 0.16
C ALA A 685 -35.35 -32.17 0.94
N ARG A 686 -34.64 -32.35 2.05
CA ARG A 686 -34.77 -33.54 2.92
C ARG A 686 -36.15 -33.72 3.54
N ARG A 687 -37.00 -32.68 3.60
CA ARG A 687 -38.40 -32.77 4.04
C ARG A 687 -39.37 -33.19 2.93
N ARG A 688 -39.06 -32.91 1.65
CA ARG A 688 -39.97 -33.21 0.52
C ARG A 688 -40.10 -34.70 0.17
N LYS A 689 -39.15 -35.55 0.61
CA LYS A 689 -39.08 -37.02 0.40
C LYS A 689 -39.10 -37.55 -1.05
N GLN A 690 -39.54 -36.77 -2.03
CA GLN A 690 -39.35 -37.05 -3.45
C GLN A 690 -37.86 -36.87 -3.82
N PRO A 691 -37.32 -37.67 -4.76
CA PRO A 691 -36.02 -37.36 -5.36
C PRO A 691 -36.08 -35.99 -6.05
N PRO A 692 -34.97 -35.22 -6.11
CA PRO A 692 -34.96 -33.97 -6.85
C PRO A 692 -35.28 -34.27 -8.32
N ILE A 693 -36.28 -33.58 -8.87
CA ILE A 693 -36.55 -33.59 -10.31
C ILE A 693 -35.27 -33.11 -11.01
N ALA A 694 -34.73 -33.93 -11.91
CA ALA A 694 -33.48 -33.64 -12.60
C ALA A 694 -33.66 -32.47 -13.58
N SER A 695 -33.48 -31.25 -13.07
CA SER A 695 -33.34 -30.05 -13.89
C SER A 695 -32.15 -30.21 -14.83
N THR A 696 -32.34 -29.89 -16.11
CA THR A 696 -31.26 -29.76 -17.08
C THR A 696 -30.42 -28.50 -16.85
N ALA A 697 -30.95 -27.51 -16.11
CA ALA A 697 -30.22 -26.33 -15.69
C ALA A 697 -29.45 -26.58 -14.37
N VAL A 698 -28.16 -26.24 -14.38
CA VAL A 698 -27.27 -26.29 -13.21
C VAL A 698 -27.62 -25.17 -12.25
N ALA A 699 -28.07 -25.50 -11.04
CA ALA A 699 -28.50 -24.53 -10.02
C ALA A 699 -27.32 -23.84 -9.30
N MET A 700 -26.18 -24.52 -9.17
CA MET A 700 -24.99 -24.01 -8.50
C MET A 700 -23.71 -24.67 -9.03
N VAL A 701 -22.62 -23.89 -9.17
CA VAL A 701 -21.25 -24.39 -9.35
C VAL A 701 -20.36 -23.81 -8.25
N CYS A 702 -19.53 -24.66 -7.66
CA CYS A 702 -18.64 -24.34 -6.56
C CYS A 702 -17.30 -25.07 -6.76
N THR A 703 -16.18 -24.45 -6.39
CA THR A 703 -14.88 -25.11 -6.27
C THR A 703 -14.53 -25.32 -4.80
N ILE A 704 -13.97 -26.48 -4.47
CA ILE A 704 -13.47 -26.81 -3.13
C ILE A 704 -11.97 -27.07 -3.22
N ALA A 705 -11.17 -26.26 -2.54
CA ALA A 705 -9.74 -26.47 -2.34
C ALA A 705 -9.45 -26.85 -0.87
N ILE A 706 -8.24 -27.37 -0.60
CA ILE A 706 -7.73 -27.56 0.76
C ILE A 706 -6.47 -26.71 0.90
N LEU A 707 -6.49 -25.75 1.82
CA LEU A 707 -5.40 -24.81 2.08
C LEU A 707 -5.26 -24.64 3.60
N GLU A 708 -4.04 -24.74 4.14
CA GLU A 708 -3.76 -24.39 5.55
C GLU A 708 -4.68 -25.10 6.59
N GLY A 709 -5.00 -26.38 6.36
CA GLY A 709 -5.94 -27.13 7.23
C GLY A 709 -7.40 -26.67 7.14
N HIS A 710 -7.78 -25.91 6.10
CA HIS A 710 -9.14 -25.45 5.84
C HIS A 710 -9.64 -26.00 4.50
N ALA A 711 -10.92 -26.38 4.45
CA ALA A 711 -11.67 -26.54 3.22
C ALA A 711 -12.15 -25.16 2.77
N VAL A 712 -11.73 -24.73 1.57
CA VAL A 712 -12.05 -23.42 1.00
C VAL A 712 -13.06 -23.61 -0.12
N PHE A 713 -14.26 -23.08 0.07
CA PHE A 713 -15.39 -23.16 -0.85
C PHE A 713 -15.54 -21.83 -1.58
N GLN A 714 -15.40 -21.81 -2.89
CA GLN A 714 -15.63 -20.62 -3.72
C GLN A 714 -16.90 -20.81 -4.54
N TRP A 715 -17.82 -19.86 -4.46
CA TRP A 715 -19.00 -19.80 -5.31
C TRP A 715 -18.58 -19.33 -6.71
N VAL A 716 -18.83 -20.15 -7.74
CA VAL A 716 -18.44 -19.85 -9.13
C VAL A 716 -19.66 -19.49 -9.99
N LYS A 717 -20.78 -20.22 -9.80
CA LYS A 717 -22.05 -19.96 -10.49
C LYS A 717 -23.26 -20.20 -9.59
N GLY A 718 -24.27 -19.35 -9.70
CA GLY A 718 -25.61 -19.54 -9.12
C GLY A 718 -26.32 -18.22 -8.84
N ARG A 719 -27.60 -18.28 -8.48
CA ARG A 719 -28.37 -17.12 -8.01
C ARG A 719 -28.78 -17.21 -6.54
N ASP A 720 -29.01 -18.42 -6.03
CA ASP A 720 -29.41 -18.62 -4.64
C ASP A 720 -28.17 -18.73 -3.73
N ARG A 721 -27.87 -17.65 -3.02
CA ARG A 721 -26.81 -17.59 -2.01
C ARG A 721 -27.07 -18.52 -0.81
N SER A 722 -28.33 -18.66 -0.40
CA SER A 722 -28.71 -19.49 0.75
C SER A 722 -28.49 -20.98 0.44
N LEU A 723 -28.66 -21.38 -0.82
CA LEU A 723 -28.36 -22.72 -1.32
C LEU A 723 -26.85 -23.04 -1.23
N PHE A 724 -25.99 -22.07 -1.59
CA PHE A 724 -24.53 -22.18 -1.46
C PHE A 724 -24.04 -22.22 0.00
N GLU A 725 -24.55 -21.34 0.87
CA GLU A 725 -24.20 -21.34 2.30
C GLU A 725 -24.70 -22.63 3.00
N SER A 726 -25.89 -23.11 2.62
CA SER A 726 -26.44 -24.41 3.01
C SER A 726 -25.57 -25.58 2.53
N PHE A 727 -25.01 -25.48 1.31
CA PHE A 727 -24.11 -26.49 0.73
C PHE A 727 -22.80 -26.59 1.53
N CYS A 728 -22.09 -25.48 1.69
CA CYS A 728 -20.83 -25.46 2.44
C CYS A 728 -21.03 -26.01 3.87
N SER A 729 -22.11 -25.57 4.54
CA SER A 729 -22.53 -26.08 5.85
C SER A 729 -22.86 -27.58 5.87
N HIS A 730 -23.33 -28.17 4.76
CA HIS A 730 -23.57 -29.61 4.64
C HIS A 730 -22.28 -30.40 4.46
N VAL A 731 -21.33 -29.87 3.68
CA VAL A 731 -20.03 -30.53 3.46
C VAL A 731 -19.19 -30.57 4.74
N SER A 732 -19.02 -29.46 5.46
CA SER A 732 -18.31 -29.47 6.76
C SER A 732 -18.93 -30.42 7.77
N ARG A 733 -20.27 -30.49 7.87
CA ARG A 733 -20.94 -31.51 8.70
C ARG A 733 -20.61 -32.95 8.25
N LYS A 734 -20.50 -33.22 6.95
CA LYS A 734 -20.04 -34.53 6.42
C LYS A 734 -18.55 -34.80 6.69
N LEU A 735 -17.72 -33.78 6.97
CA LEU A 735 -16.31 -33.94 7.35
C LEU A 735 -16.14 -34.20 8.86
N LEU A 736 -16.81 -33.38 9.69
CA LEU A 736 -16.73 -33.44 11.16
C LEU A 736 -17.20 -34.78 11.77
N VAL A 737 -18.07 -35.52 11.08
CA VAL A 737 -18.65 -36.80 11.55
C VAL A 737 -17.67 -37.99 11.46
N SER A 738 -16.42 -37.78 11.03
CA SER A 738 -15.43 -38.86 10.87
C SER A 738 -14.93 -39.54 12.15
N ASN A 739 -15.17 -38.96 13.34
CA ASN A 739 -14.77 -39.55 14.64
C ASN A 739 -15.83 -40.47 15.28
N ALA A 740 -16.81 -40.97 14.51
CA ALA A 740 -17.95 -41.72 15.05
C ALA A 740 -18.35 -42.96 14.23
N LYS A 741 -17.38 -43.85 13.95
CA LYS A 741 -17.61 -45.27 13.65
C LYS A 741 -16.35 -46.10 13.83
#